data_AF-A0AAV6CGR5-F1
#
_entry.id   AF-A0AAV6CGR5-F1
#
_cell.length_a   1.000
_cell.length_b   1.000
_cell.length_c   1.000
_cell.angle_alpha   90.00
_cell.angle_beta   90.00
_cell.angle_gamma   90.00
#
_symmetry.space_group_name_H-M   'P 1'
#
loop_
_entity.id
_entity.type
_entity.pdbx_description
1 polymer ?
#
loop_
_entity_poly.entity_id
_entity_poly.type
_entity_poly.pdbx_seq_one_letter_code
_entity_poly.pdbx_strand_id
1 'polypeptide(L)'
;MRLTFWGLFLSIAALIGMAAEADFVTNARQLTFEGKRSGEGYFSPDGSKLVFQSERDADNPFYQIFALDFTSGDTQRISPGVGKTTCAFFRPGADEVLFASTHHDPKARDKQKEELEFRASGKERRYSWDYDEQMDIFAATTDGKNLRQLTRSLGYDAEAAYSPDGQWIVFSSTRGAFPLDKLSAADKKKYEVDPAYFGELYVMCADGSEQRQITDWPGYDGGPFFSPDGQRIVFRHFNEEGTIADVYTVKRDGADRQRVTDFKCMSWAPYYHPSGDYIIFTANKHGFENFELFIVDAAGKHEPVRVTTTDGFDGLPVFSPDAKKLSWTSNRNSDRKSQIYLADWNDAAARQALGLAVASSGGASTTTGTQRAGSTQITAQDARAHVETLASDEMEGRETAGVGAQKAAAYLEAELRRAGAEPLSNTFLHPFTFTAGAKVGPQSSLALLSPDRTDYPLEKDFRPLAFSDSGVAEGEIVFAGYGLKVPGRLGEGYNSFAGLDLTNKIVVVLRYAPENVDPARRQELNRYAALRYKALQAREHGAKAMLIATGPNSPGAGELISLGSDAANSGSGIIAGSISSNVLQQIFALAQKDMKVVMSALDSEDPHVETSFAVPSAKLRVQVELERIRKTDHNVIGKIEPASPTGKYVLVGAHYDHLGRAGHGHGSLGAEGAIHNGADDNASGCATVLELAAYFAANRAALQGAGVIFGFWSGEELGLLGSSAFAEQLPVATSNIVAYLNFDMVGRLRDNKLSLQGIGSSPQWRAIIEKRNVPAGFNLTLQEDPYLPTDTTAFYSKGIPVLNFFTSSHEDYHKPSDDADKVNYEGVERITKLAAAMIRDLTAPGARMEYAKVEAAQTGGARDSLRAYLGTIPDYATEVKGVKL
;
A
#
# COMPACT_ATOMS: atom_id res chain seq x y z
N MET A 1 -18.34 50.53 46.87
CA MET A 1 -18.69 49.24 47.51
C MET A 1 -18.34 48.13 46.51
N ARG A 2 -17.21 47.43 46.73
CA ARG A 2 -16.69 46.20 46.04
C ARG A 2 -16.41 46.34 44.52
N LEU A 3 -15.30 45.90 43.90
CA LEU A 3 -14.22 44.97 44.25
C LEU A 3 -13.09 45.04 43.17
N THR A 4 -11.84 44.81 43.60
CA THR A 4 -10.65 44.23 42.91
C THR A 4 -9.79 44.96 41.84
N PHE A 5 -8.49 45.01 42.19
CA PHE A 5 -7.25 45.04 41.39
C PHE A 5 -7.20 43.98 40.26
N TRP A 6 -6.49 44.28 39.16
CA TRP A 6 -5.34 43.52 38.59
C TRP A 6 -4.94 44.08 37.19
N GLY A 7 -3.63 44.20 36.94
CA GLY A 7 -3.00 44.63 35.69
C GLY A 7 -1.73 45.43 36.03
N LEU A 8 -0.52 45.11 35.61
CA LEU A 8 -0.05 44.34 34.46
C LEU A 8 1.42 43.95 34.78
N PHE A 9 1.72 42.66 34.98
CA PHE A 9 3.09 42.15 34.89
C PHE A 9 3.27 41.67 33.45
N LEU A 10 3.95 42.48 32.61
CA LEU A 10 4.51 41.99 31.36
C LEU A 10 5.78 41.21 31.71
N SER A 11 5.63 39.89 31.86
CA SER A 11 6.76 38.97 31.82
C SER A 11 7.06 38.64 30.35
N ILE A 12 8.31 38.86 29.96
CA ILE A 12 8.91 38.36 28.73
C ILE A 12 8.89 36.83 28.81
N ALA A 13 7.81 36.21 28.32
CA ALA A 13 7.78 34.80 27.97
C ALA A 13 8.22 34.72 26.51
N ALA A 14 9.48 34.37 26.28
CA ALA A 14 9.96 34.00 24.97
C ALA A 14 9.10 32.84 24.45
N LEU A 15 8.49 33.03 23.29
CA LEU A 15 7.93 31.96 22.48
C LEU A 15 9.05 30.99 22.12
N ILE A 16 9.25 29.94 22.91
CA ILE A 16 9.89 28.71 22.43
C ILE A 16 8.71 27.84 21.99
N GLY A 17 8.41 27.88 20.69
CA GLY A 17 7.49 26.90 20.11
C GLY A 17 8.04 25.50 20.39
N MET A 18 7.18 24.56 20.77
CA MET A 18 7.56 23.14 20.82
C MET A 18 8.03 22.74 19.42
N ALA A 19 9.27 22.27 19.30
CA ALA A 19 9.80 21.77 18.04
C ALA A 19 8.94 20.57 17.58
N ALA A 20 8.55 20.57 16.31
CA ALA A 20 7.81 19.47 15.71
C ALA A 20 8.78 18.40 15.21
N GLU A 21 8.30 17.15 15.06
CA GLU A 21 9.11 16.06 14.47
C GLU A 21 9.70 16.45 13.10
N ALA A 22 8.93 17.19 12.30
CA ALA A 22 9.33 17.69 10.98
C ALA A 22 10.49 18.71 11.01
N ASP A 23 10.80 19.32 12.17
CA ASP A 23 11.95 20.21 12.32
C ASP A 23 13.27 19.42 12.30
N PHE A 24 13.24 18.17 12.80
CA PHE A 24 14.41 17.30 12.94
C PHE A 24 14.51 16.25 11.85
N VAL A 25 13.39 15.63 11.46
CA VAL A 25 13.33 14.55 10.48
C VAL A 25 12.36 14.86 9.36
N THR A 26 12.81 14.73 8.12
CA THR A 26 11.96 14.89 6.92
C THR A 26 12.12 13.71 5.98
N ASN A 27 11.16 13.53 5.06
CA ASN A 27 11.16 12.40 4.11
C ASN A 27 11.32 11.02 4.76
N ALA A 28 10.76 10.85 5.96
CA ALA A 28 10.73 9.57 6.66
C ALA A 28 10.03 8.51 5.80
N ARG A 29 10.73 7.40 5.53
CA ARG A 29 10.21 6.29 4.74
C ARG A 29 10.63 4.94 5.33
N GLN A 30 9.76 3.94 5.18
CA GLN A 30 10.10 2.56 5.50
C GLN A 30 11.14 2.03 4.51
N LEU A 31 12.20 1.42 5.03
CA LEU A 31 13.30 0.84 4.26
C LEU A 31 13.12 -0.66 4.05
N THR A 32 12.56 -1.37 5.03
CA THR A 32 12.36 -2.83 4.97
C THR A 32 10.88 -3.22 4.90
N PHE A 33 10.49 -4.02 3.92
CA PHE A 33 9.13 -4.52 3.66
C PHE A 33 9.05 -6.05 3.62
N GLU A 34 10.18 -6.73 3.41
CA GLU A 34 10.31 -8.18 3.44
C GLU A 34 10.52 -8.69 4.88
N GLY A 35 9.95 -9.86 5.18
CA GLY A 35 10.02 -10.47 6.49
C GLY A 35 8.97 -9.96 7.48
N LYS A 36 8.88 -10.63 8.62
CA LYS A 36 7.89 -10.32 9.67
C LYS A 36 8.24 -9.05 10.41
N ARG A 37 9.52 -8.84 10.69
CA ARG A 37 10.04 -7.67 11.41
C ARG A 37 11.52 -7.50 11.15
N SER A 38 11.96 -6.26 11.18
CA SER A 38 13.36 -5.87 11.05
C SER A 38 13.67 -4.74 12.03
N GLY A 39 14.92 -4.63 12.45
CA GLY A 39 15.35 -3.54 13.32
C GLY A 39 16.86 -3.48 13.45
N GLU A 40 17.32 -2.58 14.30
CA GLU A 40 18.74 -2.48 14.70
C GLU A 40 19.69 -2.37 13.50
N GLY A 41 19.61 -1.26 12.75
CA GLY A 41 20.38 -1.05 11.53
C GLY A 41 21.56 -0.09 11.72
N TYR A 42 22.78 -0.52 11.39
CA TYR A 42 24.00 0.28 11.50
C TYR A 42 24.68 0.50 10.14
N PHE A 43 25.09 1.73 9.87
CA PHE A 43 25.73 2.08 8.60
C PHE A 43 27.16 1.52 8.50
N SER A 44 27.59 1.18 7.29
CA SER A 44 29.01 1.01 7.00
C SER A 44 29.75 2.34 7.17
N PRO A 45 31.07 2.33 7.44
CA PRO A 45 31.85 3.55 7.65
C PRO A 45 31.79 4.57 6.50
N ASP A 46 31.60 4.10 5.26
CA ASP A 46 31.45 4.93 4.05
C ASP A 46 29.99 5.31 3.76
N GLY A 47 29.04 4.83 4.56
CA GLY A 47 27.61 5.07 4.40
C GLY A 47 26.95 4.32 3.23
N SER A 48 27.68 3.46 2.51
CA SER A 48 27.17 2.77 1.31
C SER A 48 26.26 1.57 1.62
N LYS A 49 26.35 1.02 2.84
CA LYS A 49 25.60 -0.16 3.28
C LYS A 49 24.98 0.03 4.67
N LEU A 50 24.02 -0.82 4.99
CA LEU A 50 23.41 -0.96 6.31
C LEU A 50 23.44 -2.42 6.74
N VAL A 51 23.98 -2.74 7.92
CA VAL A 51 23.87 -4.07 8.53
C VAL A 51 22.73 -4.06 9.53
N PHE A 52 21.85 -5.05 9.50
CA PHE A 52 20.65 -5.08 10.32
C PHE A 52 20.16 -6.49 10.63
N GLN A 53 19.23 -6.61 11.57
CA GLN A 53 18.57 -7.88 11.88
C GLN A 53 17.17 -7.97 11.29
N SER A 54 16.80 -9.14 10.77
CA SER A 54 15.48 -9.39 10.19
C SER A 54 14.99 -10.82 10.37
N GLU A 55 13.69 -10.98 10.63
CA GLU A 55 12.97 -12.27 10.56
C GLU A 55 12.37 -12.44 9.17
N ARG A 56 13.21 -12.78 8.19
CA ARG A 56 12.82 -12.97 6.79
C ARG A 56 13.12 -14.35 6.22
N ASP A 57 13.87 -15.18 6.94
CA ASP A 57 14.17 -16.55 6.52
C ASP A 57 13.01 -17.49 6.88
N ALA A 58 12.49 -18.23 5.90
CA ALA A 58 11.40 -19.18 6.14
C ALA A 58 11.80 -20.35 7.06
N ASP A 59 13.06 -20.79 6.97
CA ASP A 59 13.61 -21.94 7.71
C ASP A 59 14.11 -21.57 9.12
N ASN A 60 14.17 -20.28 9.46
CA ASN A 60 14.65 -19.82 10.76
C ASN A 60 13.66 -18.81 11.38
N PRO A 61 13.01 -19.15 12.50
CA PRO A 61 12.03 -18.26 13.14
C PRO A 61 12.67 -17.10 13.92
N PHE A 62 14.01 -17.05 14.04
CA PHE A 62 14.72 -16.02 14.78
C PHE A 62 15.32 -14.96 13.86
N TYR A 63 15.63 -13.80 14.42
CA TYR A 63 16.41 -12.77 13.72
C TYR A 63 17.70 -13.37 13.16
N GLN A 64 18.00 -13.00 11.91
CA GLN A 64 19.25 -13.22 11.20
C GLN A 64 19.86 -11.88 10.78
N ILE A 65 21.17 -11.86 10.52
CA ILE A 65 21.90 -10.63 10.17
C ILE A 65 22.05 -10.51 8.67
N PHE A 66 21.73 -9.32 8.15
CA PHE A 66 21.79 -8.99 6.73
C PHE A 66 22.56 -7.69 6.50
N ALA A 67 23.21 -7.58 5.35
CA ALA A 67 23.71 -6.31 4.81
C ALA A 67 22.87 -5.88 3.61
N LEU A 68 22.37 -4.65 3.66
CA LEU A 68 21.71 -3.94 2.57
C LEU A 68 22.70 -2.98 1.92
N ASP A 69 22.76 -2.97 0.60
CA ASP A 69 23.53 -1.99 -0.19
C ASP A 69 22.60 -0.88 -0.71
N PHE A 70 22.89 0.38 -0.38
CA PHE A 70 22.02 1.51 -0.72
C PHE A 70 22.01 1.86 -2.22
N THR A 71 23.01 1.41 -2.98
CA THR A 71 23.14 1.72 -4.41
C THR A 71 22.33 0.74 -5.25
N SER A 72 22.50 -0.56 -4.98
CA SER A 72 21.83 -1.65 -5.70
C SER A 72 20.47 -2.00 -5.11
N GLY A 73 20.30 -1.76 -3.81
CA GLY A 73 19.20 -2.27 -2.99
C GLY A 73 19.31 -3.75 -2.65
N ASP A 74 20.42 -4.41 -2.99
CA ASP A 74 20.60 -5.83 -2.69
C ASP A 74 20.76 -6.06 -1.19
N THR A 75 20.06 -7.06 -0.67
CA THR A 75 20.15 -7.52 0.72
C THR A 75 20.74 -8.92 0.75
N GLN A 76 21.81 -9.12 1.52
CA GLN A 76 22.52 -10.40 1.64
C GLN A 76 22.58 -10.83 3.11
N ARG A 77 22.30 -12.12 3.38
CA ARG A 77 22.48 -12.70 4.71
C ARG A 77 23.97 -12.88 5.02
N ILE A 78 24.39 -12.36 6.17
CA ILE A 78 25.75 -12.52 6.71
C ILE A 78 25.79 -13.68 7.70
N SER A 79 24.74 -13.83 8.52
CA SER A 79 24.73 -14.88 9.54
C SER A 79 24.54 -16.29 8.94
N PRO A 80 24.88 -17.35 9.68
CA PRO A 80 24.83 -18.73 9.18
C PRO A 80 23.45 -19.28 8.81
N GLY A 81 22.35 -18.60 9.18
CA GLY A 81 20.98 -19.09 9.00
C GLY A 81 20.53 -20.07 10.08
N VAL A 82 21.35 -20.33 11.10
CA VAL A 82 21.08 -21.28 12.19
C VAL A 82 21.19 -20.56 13.54
N GLY A 83 20.34 -20.94 14.49
CA GLY A 83 20.31 -20.34 15.82
C GLY A 83 19.80 -18.90 15.80
N LYS A 84 19.94 -18.24 16.94
CA LYS A 84 19.60 -16.82 17.15
C LYS A 84 20.78 -15.95 16.74
N THR A 85 20.49 -14.71 16.36
CA THR A 85 21.51 -13.67 16.19
C THR A 85 21.01 -12.32 16.69
N THR A 86 21.93 -11.43 17.05
CA THR A 86 21.63 -10.05 17.45
C THR A 86 22.84 -9.15 17.24
N CYS A 87 22.63 -7.83 17.24
CA CYS A 87 23.66 -6.80 17.38
C CYS A 87 24.86 -6.92 16.44
N ALA A 88 24.67 -6.49 15.19
CA ALA A 88 25.71 -6.53 14.19
C ALA A 88 26.38 -5.16 13.99
N PHE A 89 27.65 -5.13 13.60
CA PHE A 89 28.37 -3.86 13.37
C PHE A 89 29.52 -4.03 12.36
N PHE A 90 29.73 -3.06 11.48
CA PHE A 90 30.83 -3.08 10.52
C PHE A 90 32.16 -2.71 11.18
N ARG A 91 33.24 -3.37 10.76
CA ARG A 91 34.60 -2.98 11.14
C ARG A 91 35.11 -1.83 10.25
N PRO A 92 35.55 -0.71 10.83
CA PRO A 92 36.24 0.34 10.07
C PRO A 92 37.48 -0.18 9.34
N GLY A 93 37.59 0.13 8.05
CA GLY A 93 38.77 -0.20 7.23
C GLY A 93 38.92 -1.66 6.82
N ALA A 94 37.93 -2.52 7.06
CA ALA A 94 37.96 -3.94 6.68
C ALA A 94 36.60 -4.44 6.16
N ASP A 95 36.60 -5.46 5.31
CA ASP A 95 35.39 -6.22 4.92
C ASP A 95 35.05 -7.24 6.01
N GLU A 96 34.63 -6.75 7.18
CA GLU A 96 34.30 -7.59 8.34
C GLU A 96 33.08 -7.01 9.07
N VAL A 97 32.14 -7.87 9.41
CA VAL A 97 30.95 -7.58 10.20
C VAL A 97 30.98 -8.45 11.44
N LEU A 98 30.90 -7.83 12.61
CA LEU A 98 30.69 -8.52 13.86
C LEU A 98 29.19 -8.78 14.08
N PHE A 99 28.83 -9.86 14.75
CA PHE A 99 27.48 -10.12 15.26
C PHE A 99 27.51 -11.19 16.36
N ALA A 100 26.49 -11.23 17.21
CA ALA A 100 26.33 -12.29 18.21
C ALA A 100 25.47 -13.44 17.67
N SER A 101 25.77 -14.69 18.02
CA SER A 101 25.01 -15.85 17.56
C SER A 101 25.10 -17.09 18.45
N THR A 102 24.02 -17.88 18.46
CA THR A 102 23.96 -19.21 19.10
C THR A 102 24.11 -20.38 18.12
N HIS A 103 24.51 -20.15 16.87
CA HIS A 103 24.57 -21.21 15.84
C HIS A 103 25.48 -22.39 16.20
N HIS A 104 26.44 -22.19 17.11
CA HIS A 104 27.36 -23.21 17.57
C HIS A 104 26.77 -24.10 18.68
N ASP A 105 25.64 -23.72 19.28
CA ASP A 105 24.90 -24.54 20.24
C ASP A 105 24.44 -25.83 19.55
N PRO A 106 24.83 -27.02 20.07
CA PRO A 106 24.38 -28.30 19.53
C PRO A 106 22.85 -28.43 19.44
N LYS A 107 22.09 -27.68 20.25
CA LYS A 107 20.62 -27.65 20.27
C LYS A 107 20.00 -26.55 19.41
N ALA A 108 20.79 -25.74 18.70
CA ALA A 108 20.29 -24.59 17.94
C ALA A 108 19.16 -24.97 16.97
N ARG A 109 19.30 -26.10 16.27
CA ARG A 109 18.28 -26.60 15.32
C ARG A 109 17.03 -27.12 16.01
N ASP A 110 17.19 -27.78 17.16
CA ASP A 110 16.06 -28.25 17.95
C ASP A 110 15.25 -27.06 18.48
N LYS A 111 15.93 -26.03 19.03
CA LYS A 111 15.31 -24.77 19.45
C LYS A 111 14.56 -24.05 18.31
N GLN A 112 15.11 -24.04 17.09
CA GLN A 112 14.42 -23.49 15.91
C GLN A 112 13.15 -24.26 15.58
N LYS A 113 13.22 -25.59 15.57
CA LYS A 113 12.09 -26.46 15.31
C LYS A 113 10.98 -26.26 16.36
N GLU A 114 11.35 -26.25 17.64
CA GLU A 114 10.43 -26.01 18.75
C GLU A 114 9.71 -24.65 18.62
N GLU A 115 10.43 -23.60 18.24
CA GLU A 115 9.84 -22.28 18.02
C GLU A 115 8.86 -22.27 16.83
N LEU A 116 9.19 -22.94 15.72
CA LEU A 116 8.28 -23.08 14.58
C LEU A 116 7.01 -23.85 14.97
N GLU A 117 7.14 -24.95 15.70
CA GLU A 117 6.02 -25.74 16.22
C GLU A 117 5.17 -24.92 17.21
N PHE A 118 5.80 -24.14 18.09
CA PHE A 118 5.10 -23.22 19.00
C PHE A 118 4.29 -22.18 18.23
N ARG A 119 4.88 -21.51 17.24
CA ARG A 119 4.19 -20.52 16.40
C ARG A 119 3.04 -21.16 15.61
N ALA A 120 3.25 -22.35 15.06
CA ALA A 120 2.21 -23.11 14.34
C ALA A 120 1.03 -23.53 15.24
N SER A 121 1.26 -23.66 16.56
CA SER A 121 0.19 -23.98 17.52
C SER A 121 -0.78 -22.83 17.80
N GLY A 122 -0.45 -21.60 17.38
CA GLY A 122 -1.25 -20.40 17.63
C GLY A 122 -1.22 -19.90 19.08
N LYS A 123 -0.40 -20.50 19.95
CA LYS A 123 -0.20 -20.03 21.33
C LYS A 123 0.58 -18.72 21.33
N GLU A 124 0.19 -17.82 22.22
CA GLU A 124 0.91 -16.58 22.46
C GLU A 124 1.74 -16.68 23.75
N ARG A 125 2.91 -16.03 23.74
CA ARG A 125 3.72 -15.80 24.93
C ARG A 125 4.07 -14.32 25.00
N ARG A 126 4.10 -13.75 26.21
CA ARG A 126 4.60 -12.39 26.40
C ARG A 126 6.05 -12.35 25.94
N TYR A 127 6.39 -11.31 25.17
CA TYR A 127 7.76 -11.10 24.75
C TYR A 127 8.66 -10.89 25.97
N SER A 128 9.78 -11.60 25.98
CA SER A 128 10.91 -11.37 26.88
C SER A 128 12.16 -11.43 26.03
N TRP A 129 13.11 -10.52 26.25
CA TRP A 129 14.43 -10.67 25.68
C TRP A 129 15.07 -11.93 26.25
N ASP A 130 15.79 -12.65 25.40
CA ASP A 130 16.35 -13.95 25.70
C ASP A 130 17.88 -13.83 25.82
N TYR A 131 18.36 -13.90 27.06
CA TYR A 131 19.78 -13.88 27.40
C TYR A 131 20.35 -15.30 27.30
N ASP A 132 20.34 -15.86 26.08
CA ASP A 132 20.78 -17.24 25.81
C ASP A 132 22.25 -17.42 26.23
N GLU A 133 22.52 -18.40 27.10
CA GLU A 133 23.84 -18.67 27.68
C GLU A 133 24.87 -19.21 26.68
N GLN A 134 24.43 -19.57 25.47
CA GLN A 134 25.29 -20.01 24.36
C GLN A 134 25.52 -18.88 23.35
N MET A 135 25.25 -17.63 23.71
CA MET A 135 25.43 -16.49 22.80
C MET A 135 26.89 -16.06 22.82
N ASP A 136 27.57 -16.20 21.68
CA ASP A 136 28.95 -15.76 21.48
C ASP A 136 29.03 -14.70 20.37
N ILE A 137 30.10 -13.91 20.38
CA ILE A 137 30.42 -12.93 19.36
C ILE A 137 31.23 -13.59 18.24
N PHE A 138 30.84 -13.31 17.00
CA PHE A 138 31.48 -13.77 15.78
C PHE A 138 31.79 -12.59 14.87
N ALA A 139 32.72 -12.81 13.94
CA ALA A 139 33.00 -11.92 12.83
C ALA A 139 32.99 -12.72 11.51
N ALA A 140 32.47 -12.11 10.44
CA ALA A 140 32.44 -12.69 9.09
C ALA A 140 32.65 -11.59 8.04
N THR A 141 33.01 -11.96 6.81
CA THR A 141 33.00 -11.03 5.67
C THR A 141 31.57 -10.64 5.32
N THR A 142 31.36 -9.53 4.59
CA THR A 142 30.01 -9.07 4.23
C THR A 142 29.23 -10.04 3.34
N ASP A 143 29.92 -11.01 2.73
CA ASP A 143 29.29 -12.12 2.00
C ASP A 143 28.94 -13.34 2.87
N GLY A 144 29.14 -13.26 4.19
CA GLY A 144 28.87 -14.32 5.16
C GLY A 144 29.95 -15.40 5.27
N LYS A 145 31.09 -15.25 4.59
CA LYS A 145 32.21 -16.20 4.66
C LYS A 145 33.18 -15.84 5.78
N ASN A 146 34.25 -16.65 5.92
CA ASN A 146 35.34 -16.45 6.87
C ASN A 146 34.88 -16.26 8.33
N LEU A 147 33.81 -16.96 8.71
CA LEU A 147 33.23 -16.89 10.05
C LEU A 147 34.24 -17.29 11.12
N ARG A 148 34.42 -16.42 12.12
CA ARG A 148 35.36 -16.58 13.22
C ARG A 148 34.71 -16.26 14.56
N GLN A 149 34.83 -17.17 15.51
CA GLN A 149 34.34 -17.02 16.87
C GLN A 149 35.34 -16.23 17.72
N LEU A 150 34.90 -15.12 18.33
CA LEU A 150 35.72 -14.19 19.12
C LEU A 150 35.62 -14.44 20.62
N THR A 151 34.47 -14.91 21.10
CA THR A 151 34.24 -15.29 22.50
C THR A 151 33.89 -16.77 22.61
N ARG A 152 34.11 -17.36 23.78
CA ARG A 152 33.85 -18.79 24.07
C ARG A 152 33.36 -18.99 25.50
N SER A 153 32.88 -17.93 26.12
CA SER A 153 32.52 -17.91 27.54
C SER A 153 31.04 -18.28 27.65
N LEU A 154 30.70 -19.12 28.63
CA LEU A 154 29.29 -19.37 28.92
C LEU A 154 28.64 -18.09 29.45
N GLY A 155 27.51 -17.72 28.87
CA GLY A 155 26.80 -16.47 29.15
C GLY A 155 26.29 -15.80 27.87
N TYR A 156 25.80 -14.58 28.03
CA TYR A 156 25.28 -13.77 26.94
C TYR A 156 26.36 -12.78 26.49
N ASP A 157 27.22 -13.17 25.56
CA ASP A 157 28.19 -12.25 24.93
C ASP A 157 27.55 -11.65 23.66
N ALA A 158 27.13 -10.38 23.75
CA ALA A 158 26.43 -9.71 22.66
C ALA A 158 26.57 -8.19 22.70
N GLU A 159 25.77 -7.49 21.88
CA GLU A 159 25.68 -6.02 21.88
C GLU A 159 27.02 -5.35 21.58
N ALA A 160 27.77 -5.96 20.69
CA ALA A 160 29.14 -5.59 20.44
C ALA A 160 29.27 -4.48 19.38
N ALA A 161 30.27 -3.61 19.53
CA ALA A 161 30.57 -2.54 18.59
C ALA A 161 32.09 -2.34 18.44
N TYR A 162 32.55 -2.01 17.23
CA TYR A 162 33.94 -1.64 16.98
C TYR A 162 34.24 -0.20 17.41
N SER A 163 35.47 0.06 17.85
CA SER A 163 36.02 1.40 17.97
C SER A 163 36.18 2.07 16.59
N PRO A 164 36.24 3.42 16.51
CA PRO A 164 36.36 4.14 15.24
C PRO A 164 37.61 3.76 14.42
N ASP A 165 38.68 3.31 15.07
CA ASP A 165 39.90 2.81 14.44
C ASP A 165 39.86 1.31 14.07
N GLY A 166 38.77 0.60 14.41
CA GLY A 166 38.58 -0.82 14.15
C GLY A 166 39.52 -1.75 14.92
N GLN A 167 40.20 -1.26 15.97
CA GLN A 167 41.16 -2.05 16.75
C GLN A 167 40.56 -2.71 17.99
N TRP A 168 39.50 -2.13 18.55
CA TRP A 168 38.87 -2.56 19.79
C TRP A 168 37.40 -2.92 19.55
N ILE A 169 36.89 -3.84 20.36
CA ILE A 169 35.48 -4.19 20.46
C ILE A 169 35.06 -3.94 21.90
N VAL A 170 33.93 -3.25 22.07
CA VAL A 170 33.19 -3.20 23.35
C VAL A 170 31.95 -4.08 23.23
N PHE A 171 31.57 -4.77 24.30
CA PHE A 171 30.42 -5.68 24.30
C PHE A 171 29.85 -5.88 25.70
N SER A 172 28.61 -6.36 25.77
CA SER A 172 27.95 -6.75 27.03
C SER A 172 28.11 -8.25 27.27
N SER A 173 28.32 -8.64 28.53
CA SER A 173 28.50 -10.03 28.91
C SER A 173 27.93 -10.37 30.29
N THR A 174 27.18 -11.47 30.37
CA THR A 174 26.75 -12.06 31.66
C THR A 174 27.71 -13.13 32.18
N ARG A 175 28.89 -13.29 31.57
CA ARG A 175 29.87 -14.35 31.93
C ARG A 175 30.30 -14.33 33.40
N GLY A 176 30.21 -13.18 34.07
CA GLY A 176 30.53 -13.04 35.49
C GLY A 176 29.64 -13.89 36.39
N ALA A 177 28.45 -14.28 35.93
CA ALA A 177 27.57 -15.20 36.63
C ALA A 177 28.09 -16.66 36.66
N PHE A 178 29.01 -17.02 35.76
CA PHE A 178 29.38 -18.42 35.52
C PHE A 178 30.74 -18.81 36.12
N PRO A 179 30.88 -20.07 36.59
CA PRO A 179 29.82 -21.07 36.70
C PRO A 179 28.85 -20.75 37.87
N LEU A 180 27.55 -21.00 37.65
CA LEU A 180 26.48 -20.59 38.56
C LEU A 180 26.63 -21.18 39.97
N ASP A 181 27.31 -22.32 40.11
CA ASP A 181 27.53 -22.98 41.41
C ASP A 181 28.40 -22.15 42.36
N LYS A 182 29.23 -21.24 41.82
CA LYS A 182 30.07 -20.32 42.60
C LYS A 182 29.36 -19.05 43.07
N LEU A 183 28.16 -18.77 42.55
CA LEU A 183 27.37 -17.64 43.01
C LEU A 183 26.92 -17.80 44.46
N SER A 184 26.79 -16.67 45.17
CA SER A 184 26.18 -16.65 46.50
C SER A 184 24.72 -17.12 46.42
N ALA A 185 24.13 -17.51 47.56
CA ALA A 185 22.72 -17.93 47.57
C ALA A 185 21.77 -16.79 47.12
N ALA A 186 22.13 -15.53 47.41
CA ALA A 186 21.37 -14.36 46.98
C ALA A 186 21.49 -14.16 45.45
N ASP A 187 22.71 -14.26 44.91
CA ASP A 187 22.97 -14.07 43.48
C ASP A 187 22.36 -15.19 42.63
N LYS A 188 22.39 -16.44 43.11
CA LYS A 188 21.68 -17.56 42.45
C LYS A 188 20.19 -17.26 42.31
N LYS A 189 19.56 -16.81 43.39
CA LYS A 189 18.14 -16.44 43.39
C LYS A 189 17.87 -15.24 42.47
N LYS A 190 18.80 -14.28 42.41
CA LYS A 190 18.68 -13.14 41.49
C LYS A 190 18.79 -13.60 40.03
N TYR A 191 19.74 -14.48 39.72
CA TYR A 191 19.92 -15.05 38.37
C TYR A 191 18.68 -15.82 37.91
N GLU A 192 18.05 -16.61 38.78
CA GLU A 192 16.80 -17.34 38.45
C GLU A 192 15.65 -16.42 38.05
N VAL A 193 15.63 -15.17 38.52
CA VAL A 193 14.57 -14.20 38.25
C VAL A 193 14.95 -13.26 37.11
N ASP A 194 16.21 -12.84 37.07
CA ASP A 194 16.71 -11.78 36.19
C ASP A 194 18.19 -12.04 35.84
N PRO A 195 18.46 -12.87 34.82
CA PRO A 195 19.82 -13.14 34.35
C PRO A 195 20.56 -11.88 33.86
N ALA A 196 19.82 -10.87 33.39
CA ALA A 196 20.38 -9.64 32.84
C ALA A 196 21.14 -8.84 33.89
N TYR A 197 20.77 -8.96 35.17
CA TYR A 197 21.41 -8.30 36.31
C TYR A 197 22.92 -8.55 36.40
N PHE A 198 23.45 -9.59 35.76
CA PHE A 198 24.89 -9.88 35.74
C PHE A 198 25.61 -9.36 34.50
N GLY A 199 24.90 -8.62 33.63
CA GLY A 199 25.45 -8.12 32.39
C GLY A 199 26.30 -6.89 32.62
N GLU A 200 27.59 -7.04 32.35
CA GLU A 200 28.62 -6.03 32.50
C GLU A 200 29.28 -5.74 31.15
N LEU A 201 29.91 -4.58 31.00
CA LEU A 201 30.64 -4.23 29.80
C LEU A 201 32.07 -4.75 29.85
N TYR A 202 32.51 -5.24 28.68
CA TYR A 202 33.85 -5.71 28.44
C TYR A 202 34.43 -5.03 27.19
N VAL A 203 35.76 -4.93 27.15
CA VAL A 203 36.51 -4.53 25.96
C VAL A 203 37.49 -5.64 25.57
N MET A 204 37.75 -5.79 24.27
CA MET A 204 38.73 -6.72 23.73
C MET A 204 39.37 -6.17 22.45
N CYS A 205 40.50 -6.73 22.05
CA CYS A 205 41.07 -6.50 20.72
C CYS A 205 40.14 -7.05 19.64
N ALA A 206 40.19 -6.50 18.43
CA ALA A 206 39.38 -6.94 17.29
C ALA A 206 39.59 -8.42 16.88
N ASP A 207 40.69 -9.04 17.33
CA ASP A 207 40.95 -10.46 17.12
C ASP A 207 40.32 -11.37 18.20
N GLY A 208 39.73 -10.80 19.25
CA GLY A 208 39.14 -11.50 20.40
C GLY A 208 40.07 -11.64 21.61
N SER A 209 41.31 -11.16 21.52
CA SER A 209 42.28 -11.20 22.62
C SER A 209 42.11 -10.04 23.62
N GLU A 210 42.84 -10.08 24.73
CA GLU A 210 42.88 -9.02 25.76
C GLU A 210 41.51 -8.62 26.34
N GLN A 211 40.63 -9.60 26.56
CA GLN A 211 39.29 -9.34 27.10
C GLN A 211 39.37 -8.84 28.55
N ARG A 212 38.70 -7.71 28.83
CA ARG A 212 38.73 -7.01 30.12
C ARG A 212 37.35 -6.46 30.46
N GLN A 213 36.90 -6.68 31.70
CA GLN A 213 35.71 -6.03 32.26
C GLN A 213 35.98 -4.55 32.56
N ILE A 214 35.01 -3.66 32.29
CA ILE A 214 35.13 -2.21 32.51
C ILE A 214 34.03 -1.61 33.39
N THR A 215 32.98 -2.37 33.69
CA THR A 215 31.92 -2.00 34.65
C THR A 215 31.77 -3.11 35.70
N ASP A 216 31.38 -2.75 36.91
CA ASP A 216 31.23 -3.68 38.06
C ASP A 216 30.35 -2.99 39.10
N TRP A 217 29.04 -2.98 38.86
CA TRP A 217 28.09 -2.44 39.83
C TRP A 217 26.69 -3.03 39.66
N PRO A 218 25.85 -3.00 40.72
CA PRO A 218 24.53 -3.62 40.69
C PRO A 218 23.64 -3.10 39.56
N GLY A 219 23.08 -4.00 38.75
CA GLY A 219 22.23 -3.68 37.61
C GLY A 219 22.75 -4.25 36.30
N TYR A 220 22.22 -3.80 35.17
CA TYR A 220 22.57 -4.32 33.85
C TYR A 220 23.13 -3.23 32.94
N ASP A 221 24.34 -3.43 32.43
CA ASP A 221 24.99 -2.55 31.46
C ASP A 221 24.96 -3.14 30.04
N GLY A 222 24.31 -2.40 29.13
CA GLY A 222 23.92 -2.87 27.81
C GLY A 222 24.17 -1.87 26.68
N GLY A 223 24.30 -2.36 25.45
CA GLY A 223 24.28 -1.60 24.21
C GLY A 223 25.38 -0.56 24.12
N PRO A 224 26.65 -0.95 24.35
CA PRO A 224 27.76 -0.01 24.32
C PRO A 224 28.13 0.42 22.90
N PHE A 225 28.42 1.70 22.72
CA PHE A 225 29.04 2.25 21.51
C PHE A 225 30.19 3.19 21.86
N PHE A 226 31.26 3.17 21.07
CA PHE A 226 32.33 4.15 21.22
C PHE A 226 31.88 5.55 20.78
N SER A 227 32.43 6.58 21.41
CA SER A 227 32.38 7.95 20.90
C SER A 227 33.17 8.05 19.59
N PRO A 228 32.88 9.04 18.72
CA PRO A 228 33.59 9.21 17.44
C PRO A 228 35.11 9.37 17.56
N ASP A 229 35.60 9.85 18.71
CA ASP A 229 37.03 9.99 19.03
C ASP A 229 37.64 8.74 19.72
N GLY A 230 36.84 7.71 19.98
CA GLY A 230 37.22 6.47 20.63
C GLY A 230 37.57 6.57 22.13
N GLN A 231 37.42 7.75 22.75
CA GLN A 231 37.85 7.98 24.14
C GLN A 231 36.82 7.51 25.17
N ARG A 232 35.55 7.47 24.80
CA ARG A 232 34.43 7.12 25.66
C ARG A 232 33.56 6.04 25.05
N ILE A 233 32.78 5.40 25.91
CA ILE A 233 31.77 4.41 25.58
C ILE A 233 30.45 4.95 26.14
N VAL A 234 29.42 5.05 25.32
CA VAL A 234 28.04 5.31 25.75
C VAL A 234 27.28 4.00 25.83
N PHE A 235 26.43 3.84 26.85
CA PHE A 235 25.68 2.60 27.10
C PHE A 235 24.43 2.89 27.93
N ARG A 236 23.52 1.91 28.01
CA ARG A 236 22.38 1.94 28.94
C ARG A 236 22.73 1.20 30.22
N HIS A 237 22.27 1.70 31.36
CA HIS A 237 22.36 1.03 32.66
C HIS A 237 20.97 0.88 33.25
N PHE A 238 20.55 -0.35 33.54
CA PHE A 238 19.36 -0.64 34.33
C PHE A 238 19.68 -0.66 35.82
N ASN A 239 18.79 -0.09 36.64
CA ASN A 239 18.88 -0.20 38.09
C ASN A 239 18.73 -1.65 38.60
N GLU A 240 18.99 -1.87 39.89
CA GLU A 240 18.91 -3.19 40.54
C GLU A 240 17.55 -3.90 40.36
N GLU A 241 16.47 -3.12 40.33
CA GLU A 241 15.12 -3.63 40.11
C GLU A 241 14.80 -3.97 38.64
N GLY A 242 15.63 -3.54 37.69
CA GLY A 242 15.43 -3.76 36.26
C GLY A 242 14.27 -2.95 35.64
N THR A 243 13.80 -1.91 36.34
CA THR A 243 12.58 -1.16 35.96
C THR A 243 12.86 0.20 35.31
N ILE A 244 14.04 0.77 35.56
CA ILE A 244 14.47 2.08 35.05
C ILE A 244 15.82 1.89 34.37
N ALA A 245 16.00 2.53 33.22
CA ALA A 245 17.26 2.55 32.51
C ALA A 245 17.68 3.98 32.21
N ASP A 246 18.96 4.30 32.37
CA ASP A 246 19.53 5.59 31.99
C ASP A 246 20.72 5.42 31.07
N VAL A 247 21.00 6.46 30.29
CA VAL A 247 22.20 6.53 29.47
C VAL A 247 23.38 6.97 30.33
N TYR A 248 24.48 6.25 30.21
CA TYR A 248 25.75 6.55 30.85
C TYR A 248 26.86 6.63 29.83
N THR A 249 27.95 7.29 30.20
CA THR A 249 29.22 7.23 29.51
C THR A 249 30.34 6.83 30.45
N VAL A 250 31.36 6.16 29.94
CA VAL A 250 32.56 5.77 30.68
C VAL A 250 33.78 5.84 29.76
N LYS A 251 34.98 6.01 30.30
CA LYS A 251 36.20 5.85 29.51
C LYS A 251 36.43 4.39 29.15
N ARG A 252 37.22 4.13 28.11
CA ARG A 252 37.58 2.77 27.67
C ARG A 252 38.22 1.92 28.78
N ASP A 253 38.85 2.54 29.77
CA ASP A 253 39.43 1.88 30.92
C ASP A 253 38.46 1.75 32.12
N GLY A 254 37.18 2.05 31.97
CA GLY A 254 36.19 2.00 33.04
C GLY A 254 36.21 3.21 33.99
N ALA A 255 37.13 4.16 33.82
CA ALA A 255 37.20 5.35 34.66
C ALA A 255 36.19 6.44 34.24
N ASP A 256 35.95 7.40 35.14
CA ASP A 256 35.17 8.62 34.86
C ASP A 256 33.76 8.34 34.30
N ARG A 257 33.03 7.44 34.98
CA ARG A 257 31.62 7.14 34.71
C ARG A 257 30.74 8.37 34.93
N GLN A 258 29.90 8.69 33.97
CA GLN A 258 28.99 9.84 34.00
C GLN A 258 27.59 9.43 33.54
N ARG A 259 26.57 9.87 34.29
CA ARG A 259 25.16 9.72 33.92
C ARG A 259 24.76 10.84 32.96
N VAL A 260 24.12 10.49 31.85
CA VAL A 260 23.69 11.43 30.80
C VAL A 260 22.19 11.75 30.91
N THR A 261 21.36 10.80 31.33
CA THR A 261 19.90 10.99 31.46
C THR A 261 19.41 10.71 32.89
N ASP A 262 18.29 11.33 33.27
CA ASP A 262 17.58 11.04 34.53
C ASP A 262 16.05 11.15 34.36
N PHE A 263 15.49 10.42 33.38
CA PHE A 263 14.06 10.52 33.07
C PHE A 263 13.15 9.82 34.08
N LYS A 264 13.69 9.01 34.98
CA LYS A 264 12.92 8.13 35.89
C LYS A 264 12.02 7.14 35.14
N CYS A 265 12.37 6.85 33.89
CA CYS A 265 11.76 5.85 33.02
C CYS A 265 12.85 5.20 32.18
N MET A 266 12.50 4.35 31.21
CA MET A 266 13.51 3.70 30.37
C MET A 266 14.09 4.71 29.37
N SER A 267 15.40 4.93 29.45
CA SER A 267 16.24 5.57 28.44
C SER A 267 17.28 4.56 27.95
N TRP A 268 17.23 4.19 26.68
CA TRP A 268 18.02 3.08 26.15
C TRP A 268 18.40 3.27 24.67
N ALA A 269 19.20 2.34 24.14
CA ALA A 269 19.75 2.38 22.78
C ALA A 269 20.40 3.73 22.40
N PRO A 270 21.40 4.21 23.17
CA PRO A 270 22.06 5.47 22.88
C PRO A 270 23.02 5.33 21.69
N TYR A 271 23.15 6.39 20.89
CA TYR A 271 24.11 6.47 19.79
C TYR A 271 24.66 7.90 19.65
N TYR A 272 25.94 8.04 19.36
CA TYR A 272 26.55 9.36 19.18
C TYR A 272 26.20 9.94 17.81
N HIS A 273 25.96 11.25 17.77
CA HIS A 273 26.09 12.00 16.53
C HIS A 273 27.55 11.95 16.02
N PRO A 274 27.82 11.89 14.70
CA PRO A 274 29.20 11.82 14.17
C PRO A 274 30.12 12.95 14.63
N SER A 275 29.58 14.11 15.04
CA SER A 275 30.39 15.20 15.61
C SER A 275 30.89 14.93 17.04
N GLY A 276 30.26 14.01 17.77
CA GLY A 276 30.53 13.74 19.19
C GLY A 276 29.90 14.73 20.16
N ASP A 277 29.18 15.75 19.67
CA ASP A 277 28.65 16.84 20.52
C ASP A 277 27.38 16.44 21.28
N TYR A 278 26.62 15.47 20.76
CA TYR A 278 25.34 15.05 21.33
C TYR A 278 25.06 13.58 21.04
N ILE A 279 24.13 13.02 21.81
CA ILE A 279 23.70 11.62 21.79
C ILE A 279 22.22 11.60 21.44
N ILE A 280 21.80 10.67 20.59
CA ILE A 280 20.40 10.30 20.38
C ILE A 280 20.10 9.01 21.15
N PHE A 281 18.92 8.89 21.73
CA PHE A 281 18.51 7.72 22.50
C PHE A 281 17.00 7.53 22.43
N THR A 282 16.55 6.37 22.88
CA THR A 282 15.14 5.97 22.92
C THR A 282 14.60 6.09 24.34
N ALA A 283 13.42 6.67 24.55
CA ALA A 283 12.79 6.68 25.86
C ALA A 283 11.27 6.57 25.87
N ASN A 284 10.71 6.01 26.95
CA ASN A 284 9.27 5.84 27.13
C ASN A 284 8.62 6.89 28.06
N LYS A 285 9.15 8.12 28.03
CA LYS A 285 8.72 9.24 28.89
C LYS A 285 7.23 9.60 28.75
N HIS A 286 6.62 9.27 27.62
CA HIS A 286 5.24 9.61 27.28
C HIS A 286 4.25 8.43 27.38
N GLY A 287 4.67 7.30 27.95
CA GLY A 287 3.81 6.15 28.20
C GLY A 287 4.59 4.85 28.17
N PHE A 288 4.19 3.86 28.97
CA PHE A 288 4.94 2.60 29.13
C PHE A 288 5.21 1.88 27.79
N GLU A 289 4.22 1.90 26.88
CA GLU A 289 4.31 1.29 25.54
C GLU A 289 4.68 2.29 24.44
N ASN A 290 4.88 3.57 24.78
CA ASN A 290 5.20 4.63 23.82
C ASN A 290 6.68 5.03 23.91
N PHE A 291 7.50 4.47 23.03
CA PHE A 291 8.94 4.76 22.92
C PHE A 291 9.20 5.74 21.80
N GLU A 292 9.98 6.79 22.09
CA GLU A 292 10.29 7.87 21.17
C GLU A 292 11.76 8.23 21.20
N LEU A 293 12.21 8.92 20.16
CA LEU A 293 13.59 9.38 20.04
C LEU A 293 13.78 10.71 20.77
N PHE A 294 14.90 10.83 21.48
CA PHE A 294 15.34 12.04 22.17
C PHE A 294 16.81 12.31 21.88
N ILE A 295 17.21 13.58 21.87
CA ILE A 295 18.61 14.01 21.80
C ILE A 295 19.01 14.74 23.07
N VAL A 296 20.28 14.65 23.44
CA VAL A 296 20.88 15.34 24.60
C VAL A 296 22.34 15.66 24.29
N ASP A 297 22.87 16.78 24.80
CA ASP A 297 24.31 17.04 24.67
C ASP A 297 25.14 15.90 25.29
N ALA A 298 26.31 15.63 24.74
CA ALA A 298 27.11 14.46 25.11
C ALA A 298 27.57 14.46 26.57
N ALA A 299 27.55 15.63 27.24
CA ALA A 299 27.86 15.76 28.65
C ALA A 299 26.63 15.62 29.56
N GLY A 300 25.42 15.49 29.01
CA GLY A 300 24.16 15.37 29.76
C GLY A 300 23.83 16.62 30.59
N LYS A 301 24.26 17.80 30.14
CA LYS A 301 24.13 19.05 30.93
C LYS A 301 22.80 19.77 30.70
N HIS A 302 22.16 19.54 29.56
CA HIS A 302 20.88 20.14 29.19
C HIS A 302 19.76 19.10 29.22
N GLU A 303 18.53 19.59 29.35
CA GLU A 303 17.34 18.74 29.24
C GLU A 303 17.28 18.10 27.85
N PRO A 304 17.08 16.78 27.77
CA PRO A 304 16.92 16.11 26.48
C PRO A 304 15.70 16.64 25.72
N VAL A 305 15.86 16.77 24.40
CA VAL A 305 14.85 17.26 23.46
C VAL A 305 14.21 16.08 22.74
N ARG A 306 12.88 16.06 22.67
CA ARG A 306 12.11 15.05 21.94
C ARG A 306 12.23 15.26 20.43
N VAL A 307 12.48 14.19 19.69
CA VAL A 307 12.64 14.19 18.23
C VAL A 307 11.40 13.61 17.54
N THR A 308 10.92 12.44 17.97
CA THR A 308 9.73 11.81 17.37
C THR A 308 8.50 11.92 18.26
N THR A 309 7.34 11.91 17.62
CA THR A 309 6.03 12.14 18.26
C THR A 309 4.97 11.10 17.87
N THR A 310 5.39 10.04 17.18
CA THR A 310 4.49 9.01 16.65
C THR A 310 4.23 7.94 17.71
N ASP A 311 2.96 7.72 18.06
CA ASP A 311 2.56 6.71 19.04
C ASP A 311 3.06 5.30 18.67
N GLY A 312 3.69 4.63 19.63
CA GLY A 312 4.12 3.24 19.50
C GLY A 312 5.59 3.08 19.83
N PHE A 313 6.34 2.52 18.89
CA PHE A 313 7.76 2.27 19.06
C PHE A 313 8.53 3.01 17.98
N ASP A 314 9.34 3.98 18.39
CA ASP A 314 10.51 4.47 17.68
C ASP A 314 11.73 4.22 18.56
N GLY A 315 12.71 3.47 18.07
CA GLY A 315 13.92 3.20 18.83
C GLY A 315 15.08 2.69 18.00
N LEU A 316 16.20 2.41 18.67
CA LEU A 316 17.46 1.98 18.02
C LEU A 316 17.93 2.98 16.93
N PRO A 317 18.05 4.28 17.25
CA PRO A 317 18.44 5.32 16.29
C PRO A 317 19.93 5.26 15.95
N VAL A 318 20.27 5.48 14.67
CA VAL A 318 21.65 5.52 14.16
C VAL A 318 21.77 6.61 13.10
N PHE A 319 22.74 7.51 13.27
CA PHE A 319 23.06 8.52 12.26
C PHE A 319 23.91 7.93 11.13
N SER A 320 23.72 8.43 9.90
CA SER A 320 24.68 8.15 8.82
C SER A 320 26.04 8.79 9.12
N PRO A 321 27.15 8.23 8.61
CA PRO A 321 28.50 8.78 8.85
C PRO A 321 28.66 10.24 8.40
N ASP A 322 27.90 10.68 7.41
CA ASP A 322 27.90 12.06 6.90
C ASP A 322 26.95 13.00 7.67
N ALA A 323 26.29 12.51 8.73
CA ALA A 323 25.32 13.22 9.57
C ALA A 323 24.08 13.77 8.84
N LYS A 324 23.78 13.30 7.62
CA LYS A 324 22.63 13.80 6.83
C LYS A 324 21.39 12.94 6.96
N LYS A 325 21.51 11.71 7.45
CA LYS A 325 20.40 10.76 7.56
C LYS A 325 20.30 10.20 8.97
N LEU A 326 19.08 9.82 9.33
CA LEU A 326 18.78 9.05 10.52
C LEU A 326 18.10 7.74 10.10
N SER A 327 18.62 6.63 10.60
CA SER A 327 17.96 5.32 10.56
C SER A 327 17.42 4.98 11.94
N TRP A 328 16.22 4.40 12.02
CA TRP A 328 15.69 3.89 13.29
C TRP A 328 14.69 2.76 13.05
N THR A 329 14.40 2.00 14.10
CA THR A 329 13.37 0.96 14.08
C THR A 329 12.05 1.55 14.52
N SER A 330 10.99 1.37 13.73
CA SER A 330 9.66 1.88 14.04
C SER A 330 8.54 0.91 13.72
N ASN A 331 7.44 1.00 14.47
CA ASN A 331 6.17 0.33 14.16
C ASN A 331 5.06 1.32 13.72
N ARG A 332 5.46 2.45 13.12
CA ARG A 332 4.55 3.48 12.61
C ARG A 332 3.73 3.08 11.37
N ASN A 333 3.96 1.90 10.80
CA ASN A 333 3.15 1.36 9.70
C ASN A 333 1.77 0.88 10.19
N SER A 334 0.83 0.72 9.25
CA SER A 334 -0.54 0.25 9.52
C SER A 334 -0.62 -1.12 10.20
N ASP A 335 0.32 -2.04 9.94
CA ASP A 335 0.33 -3.38 10.54
C ASP A 335 1.06 -3.44 11.89
N ARG A 336 1.59 -2.31 12.38
CA ARG A 336 2.28 -2.14 13.66
C ARG A 336 3.46 -3.10 13.85
N LYS A 337 4.07 -3.57 12.76
CA LYS A 337 5.27 -4.40 12.82
C LYS A 337 6.53 -3.54 12.79
N SER A 338 7.48 -3.84 13.66
CA SER A 338 8.78 -3.17 13.68
C SER A 338 9.53 -3.38 12.36
N GLN A 339 9.87 -2.26 11.71
CA GLN A 339 10.66 -2.21 10.49
C GLN A 339 11.68 -1.07 10.58
N ILE A 340 12.66 -1.05 9.70
CA ILE A 340 13.65 0.02 9.64
C ILE A 340 13.11 1.18 8.81
N TYR A 341 13.32 2.40 9.29
CA TYR A 341 12.98 3.65 8.64
C TYR A 341 14.24 4.47 8.40
N LEU A 342 14.19 5.28 7.35
CA LEU A 342 15.25 6.22 6.98
C LEU A 342 14.64 7.60 6.75
N ALA A 343 15.28 8.65 7.26
CA ALA A 343 14.88 10.04 7.07
C ALA A 343 16.08 10.95 6.80
N ASP A 344 15.81 12.11 6.21
CA ASP A 344 16.73 13.24 6.23
C ASP A 344 16.82 13.83 7.64
N TRP A 345 18.03 14.06 8.13
CA TRP A 345 18.31 14.61 9.44
C TRP A 345 18.71 16.09 9.37
N ASN A 346 18.12 16.90 10.23
CA ASN A 346 18.42 18.32 10.35
C ASN A 346 19.32 18.61 11.57
N ASP A 347 20.63 18.44 11.40
CA ASP A 347 21.64 18.73 12.44
C ASP A 347 21.58 20.19 12.93
N ALA A 348 21.28 21.15 12.05
CA ALA A 348 21.19 22.56 12.44
C ALA A 348 20.05 22.80 13.45
N ALA A 349 18.87 22.22 13.22
CA ALA A 349 17.75 22.30 14.14
C ALA A 349 18.04 21.59 15.46
N ALA A 350 18.67 20.40 15.41
CA ALA A 350 19.08 19.66 16.60
C ALA A 350 20.06 20.47 17.48
N ARG A 351 21.09 21.06 16.88
CA ARG A 351 22.05 21.93 17.58
C ARG A 351 21.38 23.14 18.20
N GLN A 352 20.50 23.80 17.46
CA GLN A 352 19.73 24.93 17.97
C GLN A 352 18.89 24.54 19.18
N ALA A 353 18.17 23.40 19.11
CA ALA A 353 17.33 22.93 20.20
C ALA A 353 18.14 22.54 21.45
N LEU A 354 19.37 22.05 21.27
CA LEU A 354 20.30 21.72 22.36
C LEU A 354 21.15 22.91 22.86
N GLY A 355 21.02 24.09 22.25
CA GLY A 355 21.87 25.24 22.60
C GLY A 355 23.35 25.09 22.19
N LEU A 356 23.64 24.23 21.22
CA LEU A 356 24.98 23.99 20.69
C LEU A 356 25.31 24.95 19.53
N ALA A 357 26.59 25.17 19.28
CA ALA A 357 27.04 26.01 18.18
C ALA A 357 26.62 25.40 16.83
N VAL A 358 25.95 26.20 15.99
CA VAL A 358 25.58 25.84 14.61
C VAL A 358 26.76 26.14 13.70
N ALA A 359 27.26 25.14 12.97
CA ALA A 359 28.29 25.36 11.96
C ALA A 359 27.70 26.15 10.77
N SER A 360 28.38 27.20 10.32
CA SER A 360 27.95 27.98 9.15
C SER A 360 28.10 27.14 7.87
N SER A 361 27.01 26.68 7.29
CA SER A 361 27.02 25.97 6.01
C SER A 361 27.16 26.97 4.85
N GLY A 362 28.29 26.90 4.15
CA GLY A 362 28.50 27.60 2.87
C GLY A 362 27.64 26.96 1.78
N GLY A 363 26.68 27.71 1.25
CA GLY A 363 25.78 27.25 0.19
C GLY A 363 26.51 27.05 -1.15
N ALA A 364 26.33 25.89 -1.76
CA ALA A 364 26.73 25.64 -3.14
C ALA A 364 25.50 25.80 -4.04
N SER A 365 25.61 26.71 -5.02
CA SER A 365 24.61 26.99 -6.05
C SER A 365 24.72 25.97 -7.19
N THR A 366 23.59 25.36 -7.54
CA THR A 366 23.42 24.51 -8.72
C THR A 366 23.28 25.37 -9.98
N THR A 367 24.00 25.00 -11.04
CA THR A 367 23.78 25.52 -12.40
C THR A 367 23.24 24.40 -13.28
N THR A 368 22.06 24.62 -13.85
CA THR A 368 21.45 23.77 -14.88
C THR A 368 21.69 24.38 -16.26
N GLY A 369 22.20 23.57 -17.18
CA GLY A 369 22.27 23.89 -18.60
C GLY A 369 21.48 22.86 -19.38
N THR A 370 20.48 23.31 -20.15
CA THR A 370 19.63 22.45 -20.99
C THR A 370 20.10 22.52 -22.44
N GLN A 371 20.30 21.37 -23.08
CA GLN A 371 20.25 21.23 -24.53
C GLN A 371 19.47 19.95 -24.91
N ARG A 372 18.57 20.10 -25.89
CA ARG A 372 17.69 19.06 -26.44
C ARG A 372 18.43 18.14 -27.41
N ALA A 373 18.27 16.84 -27.20
CA ALA A 373 18.23 15.79 -28.22
C ALA A 373 17.42 14.63 -27.63
N GLY A 374 16.44 14.07 -28.35
CA GLY A 374 15.61 12.95 -27.87
C GLY A 374 16.51 11.82 -27.37
N SER A 375 16.42 11.53 -26.08
CA SER A 375 17.45 10.75 -25.38
C SER A 375 17.02 9.29 -25.25
N THR A 376 17.96 8.36 -25.27
CA THR A 376 17.73 6.93 -24.96
C THR A 376 17.56 6.67 -23.47
N GLN A 377 17.39 7.73 -22.66
CA GLN A 377 17.18 7.68 -21.22
C GLN A 377 15.76 8.14 -20.90
N ILE A 378 15.23 7.64 -19.79
CA ILE A 378 13.92 8.06 -19.26
C ILE A 378 14.06 9.50 -18.75
N THR A 379 13.28 10.44 -19.28
CA THR A 379 13.34 11.85 -18.87
C THR A 379 11.97 12.48 -18.62
N ALA A 380 11.89 13.41 -17.67
CA ALA A 380 10.70 14.22 -17.43
C ALA A 380 10.28 15.04 -18.66
N GLN A 381 11.22 15.39 -19.53
CA GLN A 381 10.93 16.16 -20.74
C GLN A 381 10.22 15.32 -21.80
N ASP A 382 10.66 14.08 -22.02
CA ASP A 382 10.05 13.18 -23.00
C ASP A 382 8.65 12.76 -22.52
N ALA A 383 8.52 12.42 -21.22
CA ALA A 383 7.22 12.18 -20.59
C ALA A 383 6.26 13.38 -20.75
N ARG A 384 6.76 14.61 -20.59
CA ARG A 384 5.97 15.83 -20.82
C ARG A 384 5.46 15.93 -22.25
N ALA A 385 6.31 15.69 -23.24
CA ALA A 385 5.90 15.77 -24.64
C ALA A 385 4.80 14.75 -24.97
N HIS A 386 4.89 13.54 -24.39
CA HIS A 386 3.85 12.52 -24.54
C HIS A 386 2.52 12.95 -23.90
N VAL A 387 2.55 13.43 -22.66
CA VAL A 387 1.34 13.91 -21.95
C VAL A 387 0.71 15.09 -22.68
N GLU A 388 1.49 16.12 -23.04
CA GLU A 388 0.99 17.31 -23.75
C GLU A 388 0.32 16.95 -25.08
N THR A 389 0.81 15.93 -25.79
CA THR A 389 0.20 15.48 -27.04
C THR A 389 -1.10 14.71 -26.78
N LEU A 390 -1.05 13.71 -25.90
CA LEU A 390 -2.20 12.84 -25.60
C LEU A 390 -3.34 13.62 -24.96
N ALA A 391 -3.04 14.55 -24.05
CA ALA A 391 -3.99 15.39 -23.32
C ALA A 391 -4.22 16.76 -23.99
N SER A 392 -4.02 16.85 -25.31
CA SER A 392 -4.37 18.06 -26.07
C SER A 392 -5.85 18.08 -26.45
N ASP A 393 -6.42 19.27 -26.61
CA ASP A 393 -7.78 19.46 -27.14
C ASP A 393 -7.99 18.79 -28.51
N GLU A 394 -6.92 18.62 -29.30
CA GLU A 394 -6.95 17.92 -30.60
C GLU A 394 -7.34 16.44 -30.46
N MET A 395 -7.06 15.84 -29.30
CA MET A 395 -7.43 14.47 -28.94
C MET A 395 -8.86 14.37 -28.40
N GLU A 396 -9.60 15.47 -28.30
CA GLU A 396 -11.04 15.52 -27.99
C GLU A 396 -11.46 14.70 -26.75
N GLY A 397 -10.55 14.57 -25.78
CA GLY A 397 -10.74 13.80 -24.55
C GLY A 397 -10.82 12.28 -24.71
N ARG A 398 -10.43 11.75 -25.88
CA ARG A 398 -10.18 10.32 -26.12
C ARG A 398 -11.33 9.38 -25.71
N GLU A 399 -12.58 9.79 -25.93
CA GLU A 399 -13.75 8.92 -25.70
C GLU A 399 -13.60 7.60 -26.46
N THR A 400 -13.86 6.47 -25.81
CA THR A 400 -13.81 5.13 -26.42
C THR A 400 -14.63 5.09 -27.72
N ALA A 401 -14.03 4.56 -28.79
CA ALA A 401 -14.55 4.55 -30.16
C ALA A 401 -14.86 5.94 -30.76
N GLY A 402 -14.35 7.01 -30.17
CA GLY A 402 -14.40 8.38 -30.67
C GLY A 402 -13.23 8.73 -31.61
N VAL A 403 -13.31 9.88 -32.28
CA VAL A 403 -12.23 10.39 -33.15
C VAL A 403 -10.94 10.63 -32.35
N GLY A 404 -11.09 11.13 -31.13
CA GLY A 404 -9.99 11.34 -30.17
C GLY A 404 -9.21 10.06 -29.87
N ALA A 405 -9.91 8.98 -29.52
CA ALA A 405 -9.28 7.69 -29.24
C ALA A 405 -8.55 7.13 -30.47
N GLN A 406 -9.09 7.31 -31.68
CA GLN A 406 -8.43 6.90 -32.92
C GLN A 406 -7.12 7.68 -33.18
N LYS A 407 -7.12 8.99 -32.94
CA LYS A 407 -5.90 9.82 -33.03
C LYS A 407 -4.86 9.39 -31.99
N ALA A 408 -5.30 9.15 -30.74
CA ALA A 408 -4.43 8.68 -29.68
C ALA A 408 -3.82 7.31 -30.01
N ALA A 409 -4.62 6.35 -30.49
CA ALA A 409 -4.13 5.03 -30.90
C ALA A 409 -3.08 5.13 -32.03
N ALA A 410 -3.31 5.99 -33.03
CA ALA A 410 -2.35 6.22 -34.10
C ALA A 410 -1.04 6.85 -33.60
N TYR A 411 -1.12 7.78 -32.64
CA TYR A 411 0.04 8.36 -31.99
C TYR A 411 0.83 7.29 -31.21
N LEU A 412 0.17 6.51 -30.36
CA LEU A 412 0.79 5.44 -29.57
C LEU A 412 1.47 4.39 -30.47
N GLU A 413 0.82 3.99 -31.57
CA GLU A 413 1.44 3.11 -32.56
C GLU A 413 2.71 3.74 -33.18
N ALA A 414 2.65 5.01 -33.55
CA ALA A 414 3.79 5.71 -34.13
C ALA A 414 4.96 5.82 -33.14
N GLU A 415 4.69 6.08 -31.86
CA GLU A 415 5.71 6.15 -30.81
C GLU A 415 6.32 4.76 -30.52
N LEU A 416 5.51 3.70 -30.45
CA LEU A 416 6.02 2.32 -30.32
C LEU A 416 6.93 1.94 -31.50
N ARG A 417 6.53 2.26 -32.72
CA ARG A 417 7.35 2.04 -33.92
C ARG A 417 8.65 2.85 -33.86
N ARG A 418 8.59 4.11 -33.42
CA ARG A 418 9.76 4.99 -33.28
C ARG A 418 10.72 4.47 -32.21
N ALA A 419 10.20 3.96 -31.10
CA ALA A 419 10.99 3.30 -30.06
C ALA A 419 11.69 2.04 -30.60
N GLY A 420 11.19 1.42 -31.68
CA GLY A 420 11.72 0.17 -32.22
C GLY A 420 11.08 -1.09 -31.60
N ALA A 421 9.86 -0.94 -31.05
CA ALA A 421 9.00 -2.06 -30.71
C ALA A 421 8.44 -2.71 -31.97
N GLU A 422 8.13 -3.99 -31.88
CA GLU A 422 7.49 -4.78 -32.93
C GLU A 422 6.03 -5.08 -32.52
N PRO A 423 5.10 -5.27 -33.46
CA PRO A 423 3.75 -5.69 -33.10
C PRO A 423 3.78 -7.09 -32.47
N LEU A 424 2.94 -7.33 -31.44
CA LEU A 424 2.81 -8.66 -30.84
C LEU A 424 2.19 -9.68 -31.81
N SER A 425 1.36 -9.20 -32.74
CA SER A 425 0.72 -9.97 -33.82
C SER A 425 1.06 -9.34 -35.18
N ASN A 426 0.20 -9.50 -36.20
CA ASN A 426 0.44 -8.92 -37.52
C ASN A 426 0.44 -7.39 -37.53
N THR A 427 -0.28 -6.76 -36.59
CA THR A 427 -0.39 -5.30 -36.47
C THR A 427 -0.29 -4.90 -34.99
N PHE A 428 -0.03 -3.62 -34.70
CA PHE A 428 -0.09 -3.10 -33.33
C PHE A 428 -1.53 -3.01 -32.80
N LEU A 429 -2.52 -2.95 -33.70
CA LEU A 429 -3.91 -2.78 -33.31
C LEU A 429 -4.54 -4.14 -32.99
N HIS A 430 -5.17 -4.22 -31.82
CA HIS A 430 -6.00 -5.33 -31.38
C HIS A 430 -7.46 -4.86 -31.29
N PRO A 431 -8.33 -5.18 -32.27
CA PRO A 431 -9.71 -4.71 -32.29
C PRO A 431 -10.57 -5.44 -31.25
N PHE A 432 -11.51 -4.73 -30.64
CA PHE A 432 -12.56 -5.31 -29.81
C PHE A 432 -13.90 -4.60 -30.07
N THR A 433 -15.00 -5.30 -29.80
CA THR A 433 -16.37 -4.77 -30.00
C THR A 433 -17.10 -4.74 -28.68
N PHE A 434 -17.85 -3.66 -28.44
CA PHE A 434 -18.60 -3.46 -27.21
C PHE A 434 -20.00 -2.87 -27.48
N THR A 435 -20.87 -2.95 -26.48
CA THR A 435 -22.18 -2.28 -26.50
C THR A 435 -22.01 -0.82 -26.08
N ALA A 436 -22.10 0.12 -27.03
CA ALA A 436 -22.00 1.55 -26.75
C ALA A 436 -23.34 2.20 -26.33
N GLY A 437 -24.43 1.44 -26.43
CA GLY A 437 -25.76 1.88 -26.04
C GLY A 437 -26.84 0.92 -26.52
N ALA A 438 -28.09 1.26 -26.26
CA ALA A 438 -29.24 0.53 -26.76
C ALA A 438 -30.31 1.49 -27.24
N LYS A 439 -31.13 1.05 -28.20
CA LYS A 439 -32.32 1.75 -28.68
C LYS A 439 -33.54 0.87 -28.43
N VAL A 440 -34.58 1.48 -27.86
CA VAL A 440 -35.86 0.81 -27.65
C VAL A 440 -36.58 0.65 -28.98
N GLY A 441 -36.86 -0.60 -29.34
CA GLY A 441 -37.62 -0.96 -30.53
C GLY A 441 -39.12 -0.69 -30.37
N PRO A 442 -39.83 -0.46 -31.48
CA PRO A 442 -41.23 -0.04 -31.48
C PRO A 442 -42.20 -1.09 -30.92
N GLN A 443 -41.79 -2.35 -30.79
CA GLN A 443 -42.62 -3.41 -30.21
C GLN A 443 -42.57 -3.46 -28.68
N SER A 444 -41.71 -2.65 -28.05
CA SER A 444 -41.60 -2.62 -26.59
C SER A 444 -42.90 -2.08 -25.96
N SER A 445 -43.46 -2.82 -25.02
CA SER A 445 -44.73 -2.48 -24.37
C SER A 445 -44.86 -3.11 -22.99
N LEU A 446 -45.63 -2.44 -22.13
CA LEU A 446 -46.06 -2.94 -20.83
C LEU A 446 -47.58 -2.86 -20.74
N ALA A 447 -48.23 -3.95 -20.36
CA ALA A 447 -49.67 -3.98 -20.15
C ALA A 447 -50.04 -4.79 -18.90
N LEU A 448 -51.01 -4.29 -18.14
CA LEU A 448 -51.76 -5.08 -17.18
C LEU A 448 -52.83 -5.86 -17.95
N LEU A 449 -52.84 -7.18 -17.83
CA LEU A 449 -53.79 -8.08 -18.49
C LEU A 449 -55.02 -8.39 -17.62
N SER A 450 -54.85 -8.41 -16.29
CA SER A 450 -55.91 -8.64 -15.31
C SER A 450 -55.65 -7.80 -14.05
N PRO A 451 -56.69 -7.35 -13.30
CA PRO A 451 -58.12 -7.63 -13.51
C PRO A 451 -58.73 -6.87 -14.70
N ASP A 452 -58.29 -5.64 -14.95
CA ASP A 452 -58.73 -4.82 -16.09
C ASP A 452 -57.54 -4.52 -17.00
N ARG A 453 -57.75 -4.64 -18.31
CA ARG A 453 -56.69 -4.37 -19.28
C ARG A 453 -56.30 -2.89 -19.24
N THR A 454 -55.03 -2.62 -18.95
CA THR A 454 -54.45 -1.26 -18.95
C THR A 454 -53.13 -1.31 -19.70
N ASP A 455 -53.01 -0.56 -20.79
CA ASP A 455 -51.76 -0.41 -21.53
C ASP A 455 -50.98 0.82 -20.99
N TYR A 456 -49.70 0.63 -20.69
CA TYR A 456 -48.85 1.69 -20.14
C TYR A 456 -47.97 2.31 -21.24
N PRO A 457 -48.04 3.64 -21.47
CA PRO A 457 -47.26 4.29 -22.51
C PRO A 457 -45.75 4.13 -22.32
N LEU A 458 -45.07 3.75 -23.40
CA LEU A 458 -43.61 3.71 -23.48
C LEU A 458 -43.02 5.12 -23.24
N GLU A 459 -41.82 5.18 -22.66
CA GLU A 459 -41.09 6.43 -22.31
C GLU A 459 -41.77 7.32 -21.26
N LYS A 460 -42.99 7.00 -20.83
CA LYS A 460 -43.71 7.70 -19.77
C LYS A 460 -43.94 6.82 -18.55
N ASP A 461 -44.52 5.64 -18.75
CA ASP A 461 -44.87 4.71 -17.67
C ASP A 461 -44.02 3.43 -17.69
N PHE A 462 -43.41 3.12 -18.83
CA PHE A 462 -42.49 2.00 -18.99
C PHE A 462 -41.32 2.35 -19.91
N ARG A 463 -40.11 1.92 -19.56
CA ARG A 463 -38.94 1.96 -20.45
C ARG A 463 -38.07 0.74 -20.20
N PRO A 464 -37.71 -0.05 -21.23
CA PRO A 464 -36.74 -1.13 -21.09
C PRO A 464 -35.38 -0.65 -20.57
N LEU A 465 -34.69 -1.49 -19.78
CA LEU A 465 -33.33 -1.18 -19.33
C LEU A 465 -32.32 -1.62 -20.39
N ALA A 466 -31.20 -0.90 -20.54
CA ALA A 466 -30.20 -1.17 -21.59
C ALA A 466 -29.64 -2.61 -21.55
N PHE A 467 -29.58 -3.23 -20.37
CA PHE A 467 -29.14 -4.62 -20.18
C PHE A 467 -30.20 -5.68 -20.36
N SER A 468 -31.46 -5.30 -20.58
CA SER A 468 -32.56 -6.26 -20.74
C SER A 468 -32.31 -7.19 -21.92
N ASP A 469 -32.85 -8.40 -21.82
CA ASP A 469 -33.06 -9.23 -23.00
C ASP A 469 -34.32 -8.79 -23.77
N SER A 470 -34.29 -9.02 -25.08
CA SER A 470 -35.46 -8.85 -25.93
C SER A 470 -36.33 -10.11 -25.86
N GLY A 471 -37.65 -9.92 -25.78
CA GLY A 471 -38.60 -11.03 -25.67
C GLY A 471 -39.93 -10.59 -25.08
N VAL A 472 -40.76 -11.57 -24.76
CA VAL A 472 -42.07 -11.38 -24.13
C VAL A 472 -42.15 -12.23 -22.87
N ALA A 473 -42.54 -11.61 -21.76
CA ALA A 473 -42.86 -12.28 -20.51
C ALA A 473 -44.29 -11.94 -20.08
N GLU A 474 -45.03 -12.97 -19.66
CA GLU A 474 -46.33 -12.83 -19.03
C GLU A 474 -46.33 -13.61 -17.71
N GLY A 475 -46.88 -13.01 -16.66
CA GLY A 475 -46.89 -13.64 -15.34
C GLY A 475 -47.61 -12.81 -14.28
N GLU A 476 -47.89 -13.47 -13.16
CA GLU A 476 -48.37 -12.81 -11.95
C GLU A 476 -47.28 -11.89 -11.36
N ILE A 477 -47.71 -10.87 -10.62
CA ILE A 477 -46.80 -9.87 -10.06
C ILE A 477 -46.35 -10.28 -8.66
N VAL A 478 -45.06 -10.12 -8.36
CA VAL A 478 -44.52 -10.21 -7.00
C VAL A 478 -43.73 -8.95 -6.70
N PHE A 479 -44.04 -8.26 -5.62
CA PHE A 479 -43.23 -7.15 -5.12
C PHE A 479 -42.21 -7.68 -4.11
N ALA A 480 -40.93 -7.44 -4.37
CA ALA A 480 -39.80 -7.96 -3.59
C ALA A 480 -38.92 -6.83 -3.03
N GLY A 481 -39.54 -5.77 -2.49
CA GLY A 481 -38.84 -4.67 -1.83
C GLY A 481 -37.68 -4.09 -2.64
N TYR A 482 -36.51 -3.96 -2.03
CA TYR A 482 -35.30 -3.49 -2.71
C TYR A 482 -34.60 -4.54 -3.58
N GLY A 483 -35.07 -5.79 -3.65
CA GLY A 483 -34.48 -6.83 -4.50
C GLY A 483 -33.03 -7.18 -4.14
N LEU A 484 -32.66 -7.09 -2.86
CA LEU A 484 -31.29 -7.33 -2.39
C LEU A 484 -31.17 -8.74 -1.80
N LYS A 485 -29.98 -9.33 -1.95
CA LYS A 485 -29.56 -10.56 -1.26
C LYS A 485 -28.16 -10.35 -0.68
N VAL A 486 -28.11 -9.95 0.57
CA VAL A 486 -26.88 -9.76 1.35
C VAL A 486 -26.66 -11.00 2.22
N PRO A 487 -25.56 -11.74 2.01
CA PRO A 487 -25.23 -12.89 2.84
C PRO A 487 -24.87 -12.42 4.26
N GLY A 488 -25.28 -13.19 5.27
CA GLY A 488 -24.96 -12.88 6.66
C GLY A 488 -25.61 -13.89 7.60
N ARG A 489 -25.24 -13.84 8.89
CA ARG A 489 -25.92 -14.61 9.94
C ARG A 489 -27.33 -14.04 10.15
N LEU A 490 -28.15 -14.76 10.91
CA LEU A 490 -29.50 -14.31 11.26
C LEU A 490 -29.42 -12.96 11.98
N GLY A 491 -30.01 -11.90 11.40
CA GLY A 491 -29.94 -10.52 11.90
C GLY A 491 -28.85 -9.65 11.27
N GLU A 492 -27.91 -10.24 10.52
CA GLU A 492 -26.86 -9.52 9.78
C GLU A 492 -27.14 -9.52 8.26
N GLY A 493 -27.68 -10.62 7.72
CA GLY A 493 -28.06 -10.70 6.29
C GLY A 493 -29.33 -9.90 5.94
N TYR A 494 -29.56 -9.69 4.65
CA TYR A 494 -30.76 -9.04 4.13
C TYR A 494 -31.23 -9.75 2.87
N ASN A 495 -32.45 -10.30 2.83
CA ASN A 495 -32.91 -11.05 1.66
C ASN A 495 -34.35 -10.69 1.29
N SER A 496 -34.51 -9.85 0.27
CA SER A 496 -35.83 -9.45 -0.23
C SER A 496 -36.59 -10.57 -0.94
N PHE A 497 -35.93 -11.67 -1.28
CA PHE A 497 -36.53 -12.81 -1.96
C PHE A 497 -36.95 -13.93 -0.99
N ALA A 498 -36.67 -13.77 0.31
CA ALA A 498 -36.98 -14.78 1.31
C ALA A 498 -38.49 -15.04 1.38
N GLY A 499 -38.90 -16.31 1.24
CA GLY A 499 -40.30 -16.73 1.30
C GLY A 499 -41.14 -16.39 0.06
N LEU A 500 -40.56 -15.80 -0.99
CA LEU A 500 -41.26 -15.50 -2.24
C LEU A 500 -41.05 -16.63 -3.26
N ASP A 501 -42.13 -17.06 -3.90
CA ASP A 501 -42.06 -17.87 -5.12
C ASP A 501 -42.05 -16.94 -6.34
N LEU A 502 -40.91 -16.86 -7.03
CA LEU A 502 -40.76 -16.06 -8.25
C LEU A 502 -40.87 -16.90 -9.55
N THR A 503 -41.08 -18.21 -9.43
CA THR A 503 -41.08 -19.12 -10.57
C THR A 503 -42.15 -18.72 -11.59
N ASN A 504 -41.73 -18.39 -12.81
CA ASN A 504 -42.62 -17.95 -13.89
C ASN A 504 -43.38 -16.62 -13.65
N LYS A 505 -42.94 -15.80 -12.68
CA LYS A 505 -43.60 -14.53 -12.32
C LYS A 505 -42.81 -13.31 -12.81
N ILE A 506 -43.46 -12.14 -12.71
CA ILE A 506 -42.86 -10.83 -12.98
C ILE A 506 -42.58 -10.18 -11.63
N VAL A 507 -41.31 -9.98 -11.30
CA VAL A 507 -40.90 -9.40 -10.03
C VAL A 507 -40.76 -7.88 -10.16
N VAL A 508 -41.25 -7.14 -9.17
CA VAL A 508 -41.13 -5.70 -9.06
C VAL A 508 -40.23 -5.39 -7.88
N VAL A 509 -39.18 -4.60 -8.12
CA VAL A 509 -38.21 -4.20 -7.10
C VAL A 509 -38.01 -2.68 -7.12
N LEU A 510 -37.51 -2.14 -6.02
CA LEU A 510 -37.15 -0.74 -5.92
C LEU A 510 -35.72 -0.51 -6.39
N ARG A 511 -35.48 0.66 -6.99
CA ARG A 511 -34.14 1.20 -7.20
C ARG A 511 -33.49 1.50 -5.83
N TYR A 512 -32.17 1.42 -5.75
CA TYR A 512 -31.37 1.70 -4.54
C TYR A 512 -31.51 0.66 -3.41
N ALA A 513 -31.26 1.07 -2.17
CA ALA A 513 -31.26 0.27 -0.95
C ALA A 513 -31.97 1.07 0.16
N PRO A 514 -32.31 0.45 1.31
CA PRO A 514 -32.91 1.15 2.44
C PRO A 514 -32.22 2.48 2.79
N GLU A 515 -33.02 3.54 2.85
CA GLU A 515 -32.52 4.92 2.97
C GLU A 515 -32.33 5.37 4.43
N ASN A 516 -33.12 4.84 5.36
CA ASN A 516 -33.21 5.27 6.76
C ASN A 516 -32.59 4.23 7.73
N VAL A 517 -31.38 3.78 7.38
CA VAL A 517 -30.55 2.87 8.20
C VAL A 517 -29.24 3.55 8.57
N ASP A 518 -28.51 2.99 9.54
CA ASP A 518 -27.19 3.49 9.95
C ASP A 518 -26.24 3.62 8.72
N PRO A 519 -25.40 4.67 8.64
CA PRO A 519 -24.51 4.88 7.49
C PRO A 519 -23.60 3.69 7.13
N ALA A 520 -23.09 2.95 8.12
CA ALA A 520 -22.26 1.78 7.87
C ALA A 520 -23.09 0.63 7.26
N ARG A 521 -24.30 0.41 7.77
CA ARG A 521 -25.26 -0.56 7.23
C ARG A 521 -25.68 -0.18 5.80
N ARG A 522 -25.91 1.10 5.54
CA ARG A 522 -26.22 1.60 4.21
C ARG A 522 -25.08 1.37 3.22
N GLN A 523 -23.84 1.60 3.65
CA GLN A 523 -22.65 1.35 2.83
C GLN A 523 -22.50 -0.15 2.50
N GLU A 524 -22.84 -1.04 3.42
CA GLU A 524 -22.90 -2.48 3.18
C GLU A 524 -23.96 -2.86 2.14
N LEU A 525 -25.21 -2.40 2.33
CA LEU A 525 -26.33 -2.73 1.43
C LEU A 525 -26.13 -2.19 0.01
N ASN A 526 -25.54 -1.01 -0.12
CA ASN A 526 -25.25 -0.39 -1.41
C ASN A 526 -24.32 -1.23 -2.29
N ARG A 527 -23.48 -2.09 -1.70
CA ARG A 527 -22.61 -3.03 -2.46
C ARG A 527 -23.43 -4.03 -3.30
N TYR A 528 -24.68 -4.26 -2.91
CA TYR A 528 -25.59 -5.21 -3.55
C TYR A 528 -26.73 -4.51 -4.32
N ALA A 529 -26.73 -3.18 -4.38
CA ALA A 529 -27.84 -2.40 -4.95
C ALA A 529 -27.76 -2.21 -6.48
N ALA A 530 -26.70 -2.71 -7.13
CA ALA A 530 -26.53 -2.61 -8.58
C ALA A 530 -27.67 -3.31 -9.34
N LEU A 531 -28.22 -2.65 -10.37
CA LEU A 531 -29.40 -3.15 -11.10
C LEU A 531 -29.16 -4.52 -11.73
N ARG A 532 -27.96 -4.79 -12.26
CA ARG A 532 -27.60 -6.11 -12.81
C ARG A 532 -27.51 -7.19 -11.73
N TYR A 533 -27.08 -6.85 -10.52
CA TYR A 533 -27.08 -7.78 -9.40
C TYR A 533 -28.51 -8.18 -9.03
N LYS A 534 -29.44 -7.20 -8.97
CA LYS A 534 -30.86 -7.48 -8.73
C LYS A 534 -31.47 -8.34 -9.84
N ALA A 535 -31.14 -8.05 -11.10
CA ALA A 535 -31.56 -8.85 -12.25
C ALA A 535 -31.05 -10.30 -12.16
N LEU A 536 -29.79 -10.49 -11.78
CA LEU A 536 -29.20 -11.80 -11.53
C LEU A 536 -29.98 -12.53 -10.43
N GLN A 537 -30.23 -11.90 -9.28
CA GLN A 537 -30.99 -12.52 -8.19
C GLN A 537 -32.41 -12.89 -8.62
N ALA A 538 -33.13 -11.99 -9.29
CA ALA A 538 -34.47 -12.27 -9.82
C ALA A 538 -34.49 -13.49 -10.73
N ARG A 539 -33.51 -13.60 -11.66
CA ARG A 539 -33.35 -14.72 -12.58
C ARG A 539 -33.06 -16.04 -11.86
N GLU A 540 -32.12 -16.04 -10.93
CA GLU A 540 -31.75 -17.25 -10.17
C GLU A 540 -32.91 -17.80 -9.31
N HIS A 541 -33.87 -16.95 -8.95
CA HIS A 541 -35.09 -17.36 -8.24
C HIS A 541 -36.26 -17.69 -9.19
N GLY A 542 -36.05 -17.68 -10.51
CA GLY A 542 -37.02 -18.16 -11.51
C GLY A 542 -37.97 -17.12 -12.10
N ALA A 543 -37.73 -15.82 -11.88
CA ALA A 543 -38.54 -14.75 -12.48
C ALA A 543 -38.35 -14.68 -14.01
N LYS A 544 -39.44 -14.40 -14.73
CA LYS A 544 -39.43 -14.20 -16.20
C LYS A 544 -39.10 -12.77 -16.61
N ALA A 545 -39.48 -11.80 -15.78
CA ALA A 545 -39.12 -10.41 -15.97
C ALA A 545 -38.95 -9.70 -14.62
N MET A 546 -38.14 -8.64 -14.63
CA MET A 546 -37.94 -7.74 -13.50
C MET A 546 -38.32 -6.31 -13.88
N LEU A 547 -39.21 -5.70 -13.12
CA LEU A 547 -39.57 -4.29 -13.25
C LEU A 547 -38.99 -3.49 -12.08
N ILE A 548 -38.40 -2.34 -12.37
CA ILE A 548 -37.72 -1.51 -11.38
C ILE A 548 -38.43 -0.17 -11.26
N ALA A 549 -38.84 0.19 -10.05
CA ALA A 549 -39.41 1.49 -9.76
C ALA A 549 -38.46 2.33 -8.90
N THR A 550 -38.34 3.63 -9.18
CA THR A 550 -37.68 4.55 -8.27
C THR A 550 -38.65 4.89 -7.14
N GLY A 551 -38.33 4.46 -5.91
CA GLY A 551 -39.22 4.58 -4.75
C GLY A 551 -39.57 6.04 -4.43
N PRO A 552 -40.71 6.29 -3.77
CA PRO A 552 -41.17 7.64 -3.46
C PRO A 552 -40.26 8.41 -2.49
N ASN A 553 -39.45 7.68 -1.70
CA ASN A 553 -38.47 8.23 -0.77
C ASN A 553 -37.06 8.36 -1.40
N SER A 554 -36.89 7.94 -2.66
CA SER A 554 -35.60 7.93 -3.34
C SER A 554 -35.41 9.17 -4.22
N PRO A 555 -34.17 9.64 -4.46
CA PRO A 555 -33.97 10.78 -5.33
C PRO A 555 -34.25 10.44 -6.80
N GLY A 556 -35.06 11.28 -7.46
CA GLY A 556 -35.68 10.97 -8.77
C GLY A 556 -36.97 10.13 -8.65
N ALA A 557 -37.69 10.25 -7.53
CA ALA A 557 -38.93 9.51 -7.25
C ALA A 557 -39.89 9.53 -8.44
N GLY A 558 -40.29 8.33 -8.89
CA GLY A 558 -41.21 8.15 -10.02
C GLY A 558 -40.65 8.38 -11.42
N GLU A 559 -39.40 8.82 -11.55
CA GLU A 559 -38.73 8.92 -12.84
C GLU A 559 -38.34 7.54 -13.37
N LEU A 560 -38.53 7.36 -14.68
CA LEU A 560 -38.02 6.20 -15.40
C LEU A 560 -36.50 6.28 -15.46
N ILE A 561 -35.84 5.14 -15.23
CA ILE A 561 -34.39 5.02 -15.38
C ILE A 561 -34.02 5.35 -16.84
N SER A 562 -33.13 6.30 -17.06
CA SER A 562 -32.64 6.67 -18.40
C SER A 562 -32.06 5.45 -19.12
N LEU A 563 -32.25 5.39 -20.44
CA LEU A 563 -31.58 4.42 -21.30
C LEU A 563 -30.10 4.80 -21.43
N GLY A 564 -29.35 4.66 -20.34
CA GLY A 564 -27.91 4.90 -20.28
C GLY A 564 -27.12 3.77 -20.92
N SER A 565 -25.83 3.98 -21.18
CA SER A 565 -24.93 2.95 -21.70
C SER A 565 -24.58 1.97 -20.59
N ASP A 566 -25.22 0.80 -20.60
CA ASP A 566 -24.67 -0.36 -19.92
C ASP A 566 -23.62 -0.99 -20.85
N ALA A 567 -22.35 -0.87 -20.49
CA ALA A 567 -21.21 -1.28 -21.29
C ALA A 567 -21.05 -2.81 -21.40
N ALA A 568 -21.87 -3.61 -20.68
CA ALA A 568 -21.72 -5.05 -20.73
C ALA A 568 -22.05 -5.62 -22.12
N ASN A 569 -21.26 -6.61 -22.52
CA ASN A 569 -21.36 -7.22 -23.84
C ASN A 569 -22.60 -8.11 -24.05
N SER A 570 -23.30 -8.50 -22.99
CA SER A 570 -24.46 -9.41 -23.03
C SER A 570 -25.65 -8.86 -22.25
N GLY A 571 -26.84 -9.42 -22.50
CA GLY A 571 -28.00 -9.12 -21.67
C GLY A 571 -27.94 -9.79 -20.30
N SER A 572 -28.81 -9.38 -19.38
CA SER A 572 -28.86 -9.92 -18.02
C SER A 572 -29.37 -11.37 -17.93
N GLY A 573 -29.84 -11.97 -19.03
CA GLY A 573 -30.51 -13.27 -19.02
C GLY A 573 -31.96 -13.18 -18.54
N ILE A 574 -32.54 -11.97 -18.44
CA ILE A 574 -33.91 -11.70 -18.00
C ILE A 574 -34.45 -10.44 -18.70
N ILE A 575 -35.76 -10.41 -18.96
CA ILE A 575 -36.44 -9.20 -19.45
C ILE A 575 -36.51 -8.18 -18.30
N ALA A 576 -36.00 -6.97 -18.50
CA ALA A 576 -35.93 -5.94 -17.47
C ALA A 576 -36.39 -4.57 -17.96
N GLY A 577 -37.14 -3.84 -17.13
CA GLY A 577 -37.60 -2.49 -17.46
C GLY A 577 -37.84 -1.62 -16.25
N SER A 578 -37.78 -0.32 -16.45
CA SER A 578 -38.17 0.68 -15.47
C SER A 578 -39.66 1.00 -15.60
N ILE A 579 -40.33 1.21 -14.47
CA ILE A 579 -41.73 1.61 -14.42
C ILE A 579 -41.91 2.90 -13.62
N SER A 580 -42.93 3.69 -13.95
CA SER A 580 -43.25 4.93 -13.24
C SER A 580 -43.91 4.68 -11.89
N SER A 581 -44.02 5.73 -11.07
CA SER A 581 -44.82 5.69 -9.84
C SER A 581 -46.30 5.36 -10.10
N ASN A 582 -46.85 5.69 -11.28
CA ASN A 582 -48.26 5.37 -11.59
C ASN A 582 -48.47 3.85 -11.63
N VAL A 583 -47.57 3.14 -12.33
CA VAL A 583 -47.62 1.67 -12.41
C VAL A 583 -47.41 1.06 -11.03
N LEU A 584 -46.43 1.56 -10.26
CA LEU A 584 -46.16 1.08 -8.90
C LEU A 584 -47.38 1.26 -7.99
N GLN A 585 -48.01 2.44 -8.01
CA GLN A 585 -49.19 2.75 -7.20
C GLN A 585 -50.37 1.84 -7.56
N GLN A 586 -50.58 1.54 -8.84
CA GLN A 586 -51.61 0.61 -9.29
C GLN A 586 -51.36 -0.82 -8.77
N ILE A 587 -50.10 -1.28 -8.75
CA ILE A 587 -49.73 -2.60 -8.19
C ILE A 587 -50.03 -2.66 -6.68
N PHE A 588 -49.70 -1.60 -5.94
CA PHE A 588 -50.00 -1.51 -4.50
C PHE A 588 -51.51 -1.47 -4.21
N ALA A 589 -52.28 -0.76 -5.04
CA ALA A 589 -53.73 -0.72 -4.93
C ALA A 589 -54.36 -2.10 -5.15
N LEU A 590 -53.89 -2.86 -6.16
CA LEU A 590 -54.34 -4.24 -6.42
C LEU A 590 -53.98 -5.21 -5.30
N ALA A 591 -52.86 -4.97 -4.61
CA ALA A 591 -52.43 -5.73 -3.45
C ALA A 591 -53.16 -5.33 -2.15
N GLN A 592 -53.97 -4.27 -2.17
CA GLN A 592 -54.60 -3.66 -0.98
C GLN A 592 -53.58 -3.29 0.10
N LYS A 593 -52.40 -2.80 -0.32
CA LYS A 593 -51.32 -2.35 0.55
C LYS A 593 -51.15 -0.84 0.47
N ASP A 594 -50.91 -0.20 1.62
CA ASP A 594 -50.52 1.20 1.65
C ASP A 594 -49.05 1.34 1.26
N MET A 595 -48.80 1.99 0.12
CA MET A 595 -47.45 2.17 -0.41
C MET A 595 -46.56 2.95 0.56
N LYS A 596 -47.07 4.00 1.21
CA LYS A 596 -46.25 4.82 2.11
C LYS A 596 -45.80 4.02 3.33
N VAL A 597 -46.71 3.22 3.90
CA VAL A 597 -46.40 2.35 5.05
C VAL A 597 -45.32 1.33 4.69
N VAL A 598 -45.46 0.64 3.56
CA VAL A 598 -44.50 -0.38 3.13
C VAL A 598 -43.12 0.23 2.80
N MET A 599 -43.09 1.39 2.15
CA MET A 599 -41.81 2.05 1.80
C MET A 599 -41.07 2.54 3.04
N SER A 600 -41.77 3.15 4.00
CA SER A 600 -41.17 3.57 5.28
C SER A 600 -40.64 2.39 6.09
N ALA A 601 -41.35 1.25 6.08
CA ALA A 601 -40.90 0.03 6.73
C ALA A 601 -39.66 -0.57 6.05
N LEU A 602 -39.63 -0.58 4.71
CA LEU A 602 -38.46 -1.01 3.94
C LEU A 602 -37.21 -0.16 4.22
N ASP A 603 -37.38 1.16 4.32
CA ASP A 603 -36.29 2.10 4.56
C ASP A 603 -35.69 1.98 5.96
N SER A 604 -36.45 1.46 6.93
CA SER A 604 -36.03 1.34 8.33
C SER A 604 -35.79 -0.12 8.75
N GLU A 605 -35.81 -1.06 7.81
CA GLU A 605 -35.71 -2.52 8.05
C GLU A 605 -36.71 -3.05 9.10
N ASP A 606 -37.95 -2.53 9.15
CA ASP A 606 -38.94 -2.91 10.18
C ASP A 606 -39.47 -4.35 9.94
N PRO A 607 -39.18 -5.31 10.84
CA PRO A 607 -39.59 -6.71 10.65
C PRO A 607 -41.07 -6.97 10.93
N HIS A 608 -41.82 -6.00 11.46
CA HIS A 608 -43.24 -6.16 11.82
C HIS A 608 -44.21 -5.84 10.67
N VAL A 609 -43.69 -5.30 9.57
CA VAL A 609 -44.47 -4.95 8.39
C VAL A 609 -44.11 -5.92 7.26
N GLU A 610 -45.13 -6.46 6.60
CA GLU A 610 -44.93 -7.24 5.39
C GLU A 610 -44.43 -6.32 4.26
N THR A 611 -43.16 -6.44 3.92
CA THR A 611 -42.46 -5.56 2.97
C THR A 611 -42.27 -6.17 1.58
N SER A 612 -42.70 -7.42 1.39
CA SER A 612 -42.70 -8.13 0.11
C SER A 612 -43.95 -9.02 0.04
N PHE A 613 -44.59 -9.08 -1.13
CA PHE A 613 -45.90 -9.74 -1.28
C PHE A 613 -46.20 -10.11 -2.74
N ALA A 614 -47.02 -11.14 -2.93
CA ALA A 614 -47.56 -11.50 -4.24
C ALA A 614 -48.88 -10.77 -4.54
N VAL A 615 -49.16 -10.51 -5.81
CA VAL A 615 -50.41 -9.90 -6.28
C VAL A 615 -51.10 -10.88 -7.25
N PRO A 616 -51.64 -12.01 -6.78
CA PRO A 616 -52.11 -13.11 -7.64
C PRO A 616 -53.30 -12.75 -8.53
N SER A 617 -54.06 -11.70 -8.18
CA SER A 617 -55.16 -11.17 -8.99
C SER A 617 -54.68 -10.39 -10.24
N ALA A 618 -53.40 -10.03 -10.29
CA ALA A 618 -52.84 -9.17 -11.31
C ALA A 618 -51.81 -9.90 -12.18
N LYS A 619 -51.94 -9.77 -13.50
CA LYS A 619 -50.98 -10.31 -14.48
C LYS A 619 -50.47 -9.20 -15.38
N LEU A 620 -49.15 -9.13 -15.54
CA LEU A 620 -48.50 -8.21 -16.48
C LEU A 620 -48.05 -8.96 -17.73
N ARG A 621 -48.01 -8.24 -18.85
CA ARG A 621 -47.25 -8.58 -20.04
C ARG A 621 -46.16 -7.53 -20.22
N VAL A 622 -44.92 -7.98 -20.30
CA VAL A 622 -43.74 -7.16 -20.60
C VAL A 622 -43.19 -7.64 -21.93
N GLN A 623 -43.16 -6.77 -22.92
CA GLN A 623 -42.50 -7.01 -24.19
C GLN A 623 -41.36 -6.01 -24.34
N VAL A 624 -40.17 -6.52 -24.62
CA VAL A 624 -38.97 -5.70 -24.82
C VAL A 624 -38.38 -6.05 -26.17
N GLU A 625 -38.10 -5.03 -26.96
CA GLU A 625 -37.29 -5.08 -28.16
C GLU A 625 -36.17 -4.06 -27.97
N LEU A 626 -34.92 -4.53 -27.95
CA LEU A 626 -33.74 -3.68 -27.81
C LEU A 626 -32.77 -3.93 -28.95
N GLU A 627 -32.48 -2.87 -29.69
CA GLU A 627 -31.39 -2.82 -30.64
C GLU A 627 -30.13 -2.36 -29.89
N ARG A 628 -29.16 -3.26 -29.71
CA ARG A 628 -27.87 -2.92 -29.07
C ARG A 628 -26.96 -2.25 -30.09
N ILE A 629 -26.57 -1.02 -29.81
CA ILE A 629 -25.64 -0.26 -30.63
C ILE A 629 -24.24 -0.80 -30.35
N ARG A 630 -23.64 -1.46 -31.34
CA ARG A 630 -22.28 -1.98 -31.26
C ARG A 630 -21.29 -0.98 -31.86
N LYS A 631 -20.21 -0.72 -31.15
CA LYS A 631 -19.05 0.02 -31.65
C LYS A 631 -17.81 -0.86 -31.54
N THR A 632 -16.80 -0.52 -32.35
CA THR A 632 -15.49 -1.17 -32.34
C THR A 632 -14.44 -0.13 -31.98
N ASP A 633 -13.50 -0.52 -31.13
CA ASP A 633 -12.28 0.24 -30.84
C ASP A 633 -11.08 -0.71 -30.81
N HIS A 634 -9.88 -0.19 -30.54
CA HIS A 634 -8.64 -0.96 -30.59
C HIS A 634 -7.81 -0.78 -29.33
N ASN A 635 -7.13 -1.84 -28.88
CA ASN A 635 -5.94 -1.69 -28.05
C ASN A 635 -4.72 -1.49 -28.95
N VAL A 636 -3.67 -0.86 -28.43
CA VAL A 636 -2.37 -0.74 -29.12
C VAL A 636 -1.33 -1.57 -28.38
N ILE A 637 -0.79 -2.60 -29.04
CA ILE A 637 0.07 -3.62 -28.43
C ILE A 637 1.40 -3.73 -29.19
N GLY A 638 2.49 -3.42 -28.50
CA GLY A 638 3.86 -3.61 -28.97
C GLY A 638 4.64 -4.60 -28.10
N LYS A 639 5.77 -5.08 -28.59
CA LYS A 639 6.70 -5.91 -27.84
C LYS A 639 8.16 -5.56 -28.14
N ILE A 640 9.01 -5.86 -27.16
CA ILE A 640 10.46 -5.83 -27.30
C ILE A 640 11.00 -7.19 -26.83
N GLU A 641 11.70 -7.87 -27.72
CA GLU A 641 12.34 -9.15 -27.42
C GLU A 641 13.74 -8.93 -26.81
N PRO A 642 14.19 -9.84 -25.92
CA PRO A 642 15.60 -9.94 -25.59
C PRO A 642 16.41 -10.34 -26.83
N ALA A 643 17.74 -10.24 -26.76
CA ALA A 643 18.63 -10.61 -27.88
C ALA A 643 18.40 -12.04 -28.39
N SER A 644 18.02 -12.96 -27.48
CA SER A 644 17.60 -14.32 -27.80
C SER A 644 16.18 -14.54 -27.28
N PRO A 645 15.14 -14.57 -28.16
CA PRO A 645 13.75 -14.71 -27.74
C PRO A 645 13.51 -15.97 -26.90
N THR A 646 12.90 -15.80 -25.73
CA THR A 646 12.60 -16.90 -24.80
C THR A 646 11.14 -17.34 -24.85
N GLY A 647 10.27 -16.56 -25.50
CA GLY A 647 8.81 -16.75 -25.50
C GLY A 647 8.12 -16.40 -24.18
N LYS A 648 8.87 -15.86 -23.20
CA LYS A 648 8.34 -15.33 -21.93
C LYS A 648 8.33 -13.81 -21.95
N TYR A 649 7.37 -13.21 -21.27
CA TYR A 649 7.20 -11.76 -21.26
C TYR A 649 6.81 -11.22 -19.89
N VAL A 650 7.25 -10.00 -19.61
CA VAL A 650 6.59 -9.11 -18.64
C VAL A 650 5.59 -8.25 -19.42
N LEU A 651 4.34 -8.18 -18.96
CA LEU A 651 3.34 -7.30 -19.56
C LEU A 651 3.32 -5.98 -18.80
N VAL A 652 3.27 -4.86 -19.52
CA VAL A 652 3.30 -3.50 -19.00
C VAL A 652 2.19 -2.73 -19.70
N GLY A 653 1.33 -2.02 -18.97
CA GLY A 653 0.24 -1.30 -19.61
C GLY A 653 -0.35 -0.12 -18.86
N ALA A 654 -1.15 0.63 -19.60
CA ALA A 654 -1.95 1.78 -19.14
C ALA A 654 -3.15 1.92 -20.09
N HIS A 655 -4.30 2.41 -19.62
CA HIS A 655 -5.37 2.79 -20.54
C HIS A 655 -5.09 4.16 -21.16
N TYR A 656 -5.62 4.38 -22.36
CA TYR A 656 -5.44 5.62 -23.10
C TYR A 656 -6.76 6.34 -23.41
N ASP A 657 -7.90 5.66 -23.27
CA ASP A 657 -9.20 6.30 -23.36
C ASP A 657 -9.46 7.19 -22.14
N HIS A 658 -10.35 8.17 -22.32
CA HIS A 658 -10.87 9.00 -21.24
C HIS A 658 -12.32 9.43 -21.56
N LEU A 659 -12.86 10.39 -20.82
CA LEU A 659 -14.30 10.72 -20.81
C LEU A 659 -14.82 11.54 -22.01
N GLY A 660 -13.97 12.04 -22.90
CA GLY A 660 -14.42 12.88 -24.02
C GLY A 660 -14.94 14.25 -23.58
N ARG A 661 -16.17 14.61 -23.99
CA ARG A 661 -16.78 15.93 -23.74
C ARG A 661 -17.88 15.87 -22.68
N ALA A 662 -17.95 16.88 -21.83
CA ALA A 662 -19.01 17.04 -20.85
C ALA A 662 -20.40 17.01 -21.50
N GLY A 663 -21.32 16.23 -20.92
CA GLY A 663 -22.67 15.99 -21.45
C GLY A 663 -22.79 14.79 -22.38
N HIS A 664 -21.67 14.18 -22.80
CA HIS A 664 -21.62 12.95 -23.57
C HIS A 664 -20.94 11.84 -22.74
N GLY A 665 -21.69 11.12 -21.89
CA GLY A 665 -21.17 9.95 -21.16
C GLY A 665 -21.44 9.93 -19.65
N HIS A 666 -21.10 8.81 -18.99
CA HIS A 666 -21.23 8.63 -17.54
C HIS A 666 -20.06 9.30 -16.79
N GLY A 667 -20.32 9.86 -15.61
CA GLY A 667 -19.27 10.31 -14.67
C GLY A 667 -18.59 11.64 -14.97
N SER A 668 -18.88 12.30 -16.10
CA SER A 668 -18.30 13.60 -16.46
C SER A 668 -18.77 14.73 -15.53
N LEU A 669 -17.81 15.50 -15.00
CA LEU A 669 -18.05 16.69 -14.19
C LEU A 669 -17.53 17.94 -14.92
N GLY A 670 -18.40 18.82 -15.40
CA GLY A 670 -17.96 20.05 -16.06
C GLY A 670 -19.08 20.83 -16.76
N ALA A 671 -18.74 22.01 -17.30
CA ALA A 671 -19.66 22.75 -18.16
C ALA A 671 -19.90 21.97 -19.46
N GLU A 672 -21.15 21.93 -19.94
CA GLU A 672 -21.55 21.20 -21.15
C GLU A 672 -20.64 21.53 -22.35
N GLY A 673 -20.12 20.49 -23.02
CA GLY A 673 -19.22 20.60 -24.17
C GLY A 673 -17.73 20.75 -23.87
N ALA A 674 -17.33 20.98 -22.60
CA ALA A 674 -15.92 21.05 -22.19
C ALA A 674 -15.19 19.71 -22.41
N ILE A 675 -13.93 19.76 -22.82
CA ILE A 675 -13.11 18.56 -23.09
C ILE A 675 -12.49 18.07 -21.78
N HIS A 676 -12.52 16.77 -21.53
CA HIS A 676 -11.77 16.13 -20.45
C HIS A 676 -10.46 15.66 -21.04
N ASN A 677 -9.39 16.44 -20.84
CA ASN A 677 -8.11 16.14 -21.45
C ASN A 677 -7.41 14.94 -20.80
N GLY A 678 -7.70 14.61 -19.54
CA GLY A 678 -7.21 13.38 -18.90
C GLY A 678 -5.69 13.28 -18.88
N ALA A 679 -5.03 14.35 -18.42
CA ALA A 679 -3.58 14.42 -18.39
C ALA A 679 -2.97 13.47 -17.36
N ASP A 680 -3.55 13.38 -16.16
CA ASP A 680 -3.17 12.36 -15.19
C ASP A 680 -3.91 11.05 -15.47
N ASP A 681 -5.19 11.15 -15.85
CA ASP A 681 -6.11 10.04 -16.12
C ASP A 681 -6.47 9.94 -17.62
N ASN A 682 -5.70 9.25 -18.47
CA ASN A 682 -4.48 8.53 -18.13
C ASN A 682 -3.33 8.72 -19.12
N ALA A 683 -3.14 9.96 -19.59
CA ALA A 683 -1.99 10.30 -20.42
C ALA A 683 -0.65 10.11 -19.67
N SER A 684 -0.62 10.28 -18.35
CA SER A 684 0.56 10.07 -17.50
C SER A 684 1.03 8.60 -17.48
N GLY A 685 0.09 7.66 -17.36
CA GLY A 685 0.35 6.23 -17.47
C GLY A 685 0.82 5.84 -18.86
N CYS A 686 0.17 6.36 -19.90
CA CYS A 686 0.60 6.16 -21.28
C CYS A 686 2.04 6.64 -21.54
N ALA A 687 2.39 7.83 -21.06
CA ALA A 687 3.75 8.38 -21.17
C ALA A 687 4.78 7.47 -20.48
N THR A 688 4.44 6.94 -19.30
CA THR A 688 5.29 5.99 -18.57
C THR A 688 5.56 4.72 -19.39
N VAL A 689 4.52 4.13 -20.01
CA VAL A 689 4.66 2.92 -20.84
C VAL A 689 5.48 3.19 -22.10
N LEU A 690 5.30 4.35 -22.75
CA LEU A 690 6.11 4.76 -23.90
C LEU A 690 7.59 4.94 -23.55
N GLU A 691 7.89 5.62 -22.43
CA GLU A 691 9.26 5.81 -21.94
C GLU A 691 9.94 4.46 -21.62
N LEU A 692 9.19 3.51 -21.02
CA LEU A 692 9.68 2.16 -20.79
C LEU A 692 9.98 1.42 -22.11
N ALA A 693 9.11 1.56 -23.12
CA ALA A 693 9.32 0.98 -24.44
C ALA A 693 10.60 1.54 -25.10
N ALA A 694 10.76 2.86 -25.12
CA ALA A 694 11.97 3.51 -25.65
C ALA A 694 13.23 3.06 -24.89
N TYR A 695 13.18 3.03 -23.55
CA TYR A 695 14.29 2.60 -22.71
C TYR A 695 14.70 1.15 -23.01
N PHE A 696 13.77 0.19 -23.00
CA PHE A 696 14.11 -1.21 -23.23
C PHE A 696 14.51 -1.51 -24.67
N ALA A 697 14.02 -0.73 -25.64
CA ALA A 697 14.43 -0.89 -27.03
C ALA A 697 15.89 -0.43 -27.23
N ALA A 698 16.28 0.67 -26.58
CA ALA A 698 17.66 1.13 -26.56
C ALA A 698 18.58 0.22 -25.72
N ASN A 699 18.02 -0.48 -24.73
CA ASN A 699 18.76 -1.28 -23.77
C ASN A 699 18.37 -2.77 -23.81
N ARG A 700 18.21 -3.37 -25.00
CA ARG A 700 17.77 -4.79 -25.14
C ARG A 700 18.66 -5.79 -24.39
N ALA A 701 19.93 -5.48 -24.17
CA ALA A 701 20.85 -6.32 -23.38
C ALA A 701 20.47 -6.44 -21.89
N ALA A 702 19.63 -5.52 -21.37
CA ALA A 702 19.07 -5.60 -20.03
C ALA A 702 17.97 -6.68 -19.91
N LEU A 703 17.42 -7.14 -21.04
CA LEU A 703 16.42 -8.20 -21.10
C LEU A 703 17.13 -9.54 -21.37
N GLN A 704 17.17 -10.43 -20.39
CA GLN A 704 17.99 -11.66 -20.49
C GLN A 704 17.18 -12.96 -20.44
N GLY A 705 16.02 -12.96 -19.77
CA GLY A 705 15.16 -14.12 -19.57
C GLY A 705 13.73 -13.99 -20.11
N ALA A 706 13.27 -12.77 -20.38
CA ALA A 706 11.95 -12.48 -20.93
C ALA A 706 11.96 -11.18 -21.74
N GLY A 707 11.07 -11.08 -22.71
CA GLY A 707 10.76 -9.82 -23.39
C GLY A 707 9.78 -8.96 -22.58
N VAL A 708 9.40 -7.83 -23.16
CA VAL A 708 8.38 -6.95 -22.59
C VAL A 708 7.29 -6.72 -23.62
N ILE A 709 6.03 -6.92 -23.22
CA ILE A 709 4.85 -6.53 -23.99
C ILE A 709 4.35 -5.21 -23.41
N PHE A 710 4.11 -4.23 -24.28
CA PHE A 710 3.56 -2.92 -23.95
C PHE A 710 2.14 -2.85 -24.48
N GLY A 711 1.16 -2.68 -23.60
CA GLY A 711 -0.25 -2.61 -23.94
C GLY A 711 -0.88 -1.28 -23.55
N PHE A 712 -1.54 -0.65 -24.52
CA PHE A 712 -2.38 0.51 -24.29
C PHE A 712 -3.85 0.12 -24.49
N TRP A 713 -4.65 0.26 -23.42
CA TRP A 713 -6.02 -0.23 -23.37
C TRP A 713 -7.04 0.87 -23.69
N SER A 714 -8.10 0.53 -24.42
CA SER A 714 -9.27 1.41 -24.59
C SER A 714 -10.49 0.81 -23.89
N GLY A 715 -11.46 1.64 -23.52
CA GLY A 715 -12.68 1.23 -22.82
C GLY A 715 -12.48 0.88 -21.36
N GLU A 716 -11.43 1.40 -20.70
CA GLU A 716 -11.25 1.27 -19.25
C GLU A 716 -12.38 1.98 -18.51
N GLU A 717 -12.69 3.21 -18.94
CA GLU A 717 -13.72 4.10 -18.36
C GLU A 717 -15.14 3.51 -18.44
N LEU A 718 -15.32 2.55 -19.35
CA LEU A 718 -16.55 1.81 -19.58
C LEU A 718 -16.54 0.43 -18.90
N GLY A 719 -15.52 0.10 -18.11
CA GLY A 719 -15.41 -1.16 -17.37
C GLY A 719 -14.42 -2.15 -17.98
N LEU A 720 -13.18 -1.74 -18.20
CA LEU A 720 -12.04 -2.60 -18.56
C LEU A 720 -12.23 -3.37 -19.88
N LEU A 721 -12.95 -2.80 -20.84
CA LEU A 721 -13.41 -3.53 -22.04
C LEU A 721 -12.24 -4.03 -22.90
N GLY A 722 -11.25 -3.18 -23.17
CA GLY A 722 -10.11 -3.48 -24.01
C GLY A 722 -9.15 -4.48 -23.37
N SER A 723 -8.76 -4.27 -22.11
CA SER A 723 -7.87 -5.19 -21.40
C SER A 723 -8.52 -6.56 -21.18
N SER A 724 -9.82 -6.61 -20.86
CA SER A 724 -10.58 -7.87 -20.75
C SER A 724 -10.61 -8.63 -22.07
N ALA A 725 -10.91 -7.96 -23.18
CA ALA A 725 -10.93 -8.58 -24.50
C ALA A 725 -9.55 -9.16 -24.88
N PHE A 726 -8.46 -8.42 -24.59
CA PHE A 726 -7.10 -8.90 -24.83
C PHE A 726 -6.72 -10.07 -23.92
N ALA A 727 -7.05 -10.01 -22.63
CA ALA A 727 -6.76 -11.09 -21.68
C ALA A 727 -7.53 -12.38 -21.99
N GLU A 728 -8.72 -12.29 -22.59
CA GLU A 728 -9.48 -13.44 -23.10
C GLU A 728 -8.86 -14.09 -24.34
N GLN A 729 -8.21 -13.30 -25.19
CA GLN A 729 -7.62 -13.72 -26.46
C GLN A 729 -6.10 -13.58 -26.47
N LEU A 730 -5.48 -13.81 -25.31
CA LEU A 730 -4.05 -13.60 -25.13
C LEU A 730 -3.25 -14.44 -26.15
N PRO A 731 -2.44 -13.83 -27.03
CA PRO A 731 -1.72 -14.56 -28.08
C PRO A 731 -0.52 -15.35 -27.54
N VAL A 732 -0.25 -15.24 -26.24
CA VAL A 732 0.82 -15.90 -25.51
C VAL A 732 0.17 -16.71 -24.38
N ALA A 733 0.67 -17.91 -24.08
CA ALA A 733 0.18 -18.68 -22.95
C ALA A 733 0.34 -17.89 -21.64
N THR A 734 -0.68 -17.91 -20.77
CA THR A 734 -0.64 -17.16 -19.50
C THR A 734 0.54 -17.55 -18.62
N SER A 735 0.97 -18.83 -18.67
CA SER A 735 2.17 -19.32 -17.96
C SER A 735 3.49 -18.71 -18.45
N ASN A 736 3.49 -18.06 -19.60
CA ASN A 736 4.64 -17.35 -20.16
C ASN A 736 4.62 -15.85 -19.85
N ILE A 737 3.57 -15.33 -19.20
CA ILE A 737 3.56 -13.97 -18.66
C ILE A 737 4.08 -14.05 -17.22
N VAL A 738 5.23 -13.41 -16.96
CA VAL A 738 5.88 -13.40 -15.65
C VAL A 738 5.04 -12.59 -14.65
N ALA A 739 4.61 -11.40 -15.05
CA ALA A 739 3.75 -10.51 -14.28
C ALA A 739 3.14 -9.44 -15.20
N TYR A 740 2.12 -8.76 -14.71
CA TYR A 740 1.54 -7.55 -15.30
C TYR A 740 1.77 -6.33 -14.41
N LEU A 741 2.38 -5.27 -14.96
CA LEU A 741 2.55 -3.97 -14.29
C LEU A 741 1.63 -2.94 -14.96
N ASN A 742 0.77 -2.31 -14.16
CA ASN A 742 -0.18 -1.30 -14.62
C ASN A 742 0.20 0.09 -14.10
N PHE A 743 0.02 1.10 -14.95
CA PHE A 743 0.24 2.52 -14.63
C PHE A 743 -1.05 3.29 -14.82
N ASP A 744 -1.61 3.74 -13.72
CA ASP A 744 -2.90 4.44 -13.65
C ASP A 744 -2.70 5.65 -12.76
N MET A 745 -2.96 6.85 -13.27
CA MET A 745 -2.81 8.11 -12.53
C MET A 745 -1.46 8.24 -11.79
N VAL A 746 -0.37 8.27 -12.56
CA VAL A 746 1.02 8.32 -12.04
C VAL A 746 1.67 9.70 -12.14
N GLY A 747 0.92 10.70 -12.57
CA GLY A 747 1.35 12.08 -12.80
C GLY A 747 1.18 13.00 -11.61
N ARG A 748 0.62 12.58 -10.48
CA ARG A 748 0.27 13.46 -9.34
C ARG A 748 1.01 13.13 -8.06
N LEU A 749 2.26 12.68 -8.16
CA LEU A 749 3.14 12.43 -7.02
C LEU A 749 3.21 13.66 -6.09
N ARG A 750 2.66 13.55 -4.88
CA ARG A 750 2.66 14.56 -3.81
C ARG A 750 3.35 13.98 -2.57
N ASP A 751 4.10 14.79 -1.84
CA ASP A 751 4.80 14.41 -0.60
C ASP A 751 5.69 13.16 -0.73
N ASN A 752 6.22 12.90 -1.93
CA ASN A 752 7.02 11.72 -2.25
C ASN A 752 6.29 10.37 -1.98
N LYS A 753 4.95 10.39 -1.92
CA LYS A 753 4.11 9.21 -1.66
C LYS A 753 3.72 8.49 -2.95
N LEU A 754 3.98 7.20 -3.02
CA LEU A 754 3.61 6.32 -4.14
C LEU A 754 2.86 5.10 -3.61
N SER A 755 1.70 4.80 -4.19
CA SER A 755 0.94 3.60 -3.86
C SER A 755 1.29 2.47 -4.83
N LEU A 756 1.61 1.31 -4.27
CA LEU A 756 1.76 0.06 -5.00
C LEU A 756 0.68 -0.92 -4.54
N GLN A 757 -0.19 -1.32 -5.47
CA GLN A 757 -1.40 -2.09 -5.17
C GLN A 757 -1.39 -3.45 -5.85
N GLY A 758 -2.14 -4.40 -5.30
CA GLY A 758 -2.17 -5.79 -5.78
C GLY A 758 -0.96 -6.62 -5.36
N ILE A 759 -0.23 -6.20 -4.31
CA ILE A 759 0.97 -6.92 -3.86
C ILE A 759 0.65 -8.33 -3.33
N GLY A 760 -0.60 -8.60 -2.94
CA GLY A 760 -1.04 -9.92 -2.50
C GLY A 760 -1.15 -10.94 -3.64
N SER A 761 -1.07 -10.49 -4.90
CA SER A 761 -1.09 -11.37 -6.07
C SER A 761 0.14 -12.27 -6.18
N SER A 762 1.21 -12.00 -5.42
CA SER A 762 2.42 -12.80 -5.40
C SER A 762 3.27 -12.54 -4.15
N PRO A 763 3.77 -13.57 -3.45
CA PRO A 763 4.60 -13.38 -2.26
C PRO A 763 5.95 -12.71 -2.57
N GLN A 764 6.41 -12.75 -3.83
CA GLN A 764 7.68 -12.18 -4.26
C GLN A 764 7.67 -10.64 -4.37
N TRP A 765 6.50 -9.97 -4.40
CA TRP A 765 6.45 -8.53 -4.63
C TRP A 765 7.20 -7.72 -3.57
N ARG A 766 7.09 -8.09 -2.29
CA ARG A 766 7.73 -7.35 -1.19
C ARG A 766 9.24 -7.29 -1.32
N ALA A 767 9.88 -8.38 -1.71
CA ALA A 767 11.34 -8.44 -1.90
C ALA A 767 11.79 -7.54 -3.07
N ILE A 768 11.08 -7.59 -4.20
CA ILE A 768 11.39 -6.76 -5.38
C ILE A 768 11.17 -5.27 -5.06
N ILE A 769 10.06 -4.95 -4.38
CA ILE A 769 9.71 -3.59 -3.97
C ILE A 769 10.73 -3.03 -2.98
N GLU A 770 11.07 -3.78 -1.92
CA GLU A 770 12.10 -3.39 -0.96
C GLU A 770 13.41 -3.07 -1.68
N LYS A 771 13.91 -4.04 -2.46
CA LYS A 771 15.16 -3.91 -3.22
C LYS A 771 15.16 -2.66 -4.09
N ARG A 772 14.13 -2.44 -4.90
CA ARG A 772 14.13 -1.33 -5.87
C ARG A 772 13.74 0.02 -5.27
N ASN A 773 13.05 0.04 -4.13
CA ASN A 773 12.73 1.28 -3.43
C ASN A 773 13.86 1.82 -2.55
N VAL A 774 14.81 0.98 -2.12
CA VAL A 774 16.00 1.43 -1.37
C VAL A 774 16.71 2.58 -2.12
N PRO A 775 17.10 2.44 -3.40
CA PRO A 775 17.68 3.55 -4.17
C PRO A 775 16.63 4.55 -4.70
N ALA A 776 15.40 4.14 -5.00
CA ALA A 776 14.38 5.04 -5.59
C ALA A 776 13.80 6.06 -4.58
N GLY A 777 13.78 5.70 -3.30
CA GLY A 777 13.53 6.64 -2.21
C GLY A 777 12.08 7.09 -2.04
N PHE A 778 11.08 6.32 -2.48
CA PHE A 778 9.67 6.69 -2.28
C PHE A 778 9.18 6.35 -0.88
N ASN A 779 8.22 7.15 -0.39
CA ASN A 779 7.37 6.77 0.73
C ASN A 779 6.25 5.89 0.18
N LEU A 780 6.36 4.57 0.36
CA LEU A 780 5.45 3.61 -0.26
C LEU A 780 4.25 3.31 0.63
N THR A 781 3.06 3.35 0.03
CA THR A 781 1.84 2.73 0.57
C THR A 781 1.62 1.41 -0.17
N LEU A 782 1.65 0.30 0.56
CA LEU A 782 1.49 -1.03 -0.04
C LEU A 782 0.10 -1.59 0.22
N GLN A 783 -0.62 -1.98 -0.84
CA GLN A 783 -1.98 -2.52 -0.73
C GLN A 783 -2.04 -3.96 -1.23
N GLU A 784 -2.53 -4.87 -0.38
CA GLU A 784 -2.58 -6.31 -0.65
C GLU A 784 -3.60 -6.67 -1.74
N ASP A 785 -4.75 -6.00 -1.77
CA ASP A 785 -5.89 -6.39 -2.60
C ASP A 785 -5.57 -6.29 -4.11
N PRO A 786 -5.62 -7.41 -4.86
CA PRO A 786 -5.43 -7.41 -6.31
C PRO A 786 -6.70 -7.16 -7.11
N TYR A 787 -7.89 -7.13 -6.46
CA TYR A 787 -9.18 -6.85 -7.11
C TYR A 787 -9.40 -5.34 -7.28
N LEU A 788 -8.56 -4.72 -8.10
CA LEU A 788 -8.57 -3.27 -8.33
C LEU A 788 -9.52 -2.89 -9.46
N PRO A 789 -10.21 -1.74 -9.38
CA PRO A 789 -11.09 -1.25 -10.45
C PRO A 789 -10.27 -0.61 -11.58
N THR A 790 -9.28 -1.32 -12.12
CA THR A 790 -8.38 -0.93 -13.20
C THR A 790 -7.97 -2.19 -13.98
N ASP A 791 -7.23 -2.04 -15.08
CA ASP A 791 -6.90 -3.10 -16.03
C ASP A 791 -6.20 -4.32 -15.41
N THR A 792 -5.61 -4.20 -14.22
CA THR A 792 -5.01 -5.34 -13.48
C THR A 792 -6.01 -6.48 -13.27
N THR A 793 -7.30 -6.17 -13.06
CA THR A 793 -8.32 -7.19 -12.79
C THR A 793 -8.51 -8.15 -13.97
N ALA A 794 -8.34 -7.67 -15.21
CA ALA A 794 -8.43 -8.50 -16.41
C ALA A 794 -7.37 -9.61 -16.42
N PHE A 795 -6.15 -9.31 -15.94
CA PHE A 795 -5.01 -10.22 -15.95
C PHE A 795 -4.92 -11.08 -14.68
N TYR A 796 -5.20 -10.51 -13.51
CA TYR A 796 -5.21 -11.27 -12.26
C TYR A 796 -6.21 -12.44 -12.32
N SER A 797 -7.39 -12.22 -12.93
CA SER A 797 -8.41 -13.25 -13.16
C SER A 797 -7.93 -14.41 -14.06
N LYS A 798 -6.83 -14.24 -14.78
CA LYS A 798 -6.20 -15.27 -15.63
C LYS A 798 -5.02 -15.99 -14.95
N GLY A 799 -4.80 -15.75 -13.65
CA GLY A 799 -3.70 -16.37 -12.90
C GLY A 799 -2.35 -15.69 -13.09
N ILE A 800 -2.34 -14.41 -13.48
CA ILE A 800 -1.12 -13.62 -13.69
C ILE A 800 -0.88 -12.73 -12.46
N PRO A 801 0.31 -12.76 -11.83
CA PRO A 801 0.69 -11.79 -10.80
C PRO A 801 0.61 -10.35 -11.32
N VAL A 802 0.04 -9.44 -10.52
CA VAL A 802 -0.20 -8.03 -10.92
C VAL A 802 0.42 -7.05 -9.94
N LEU A 803 0.79 -5.87 -10.43
CA LEU A 803 1.18 -4.73 -9.62
C LEU A 803 0.68 -3.43 -10.27
N ASN A 804 -0.07 -2.62 -9.53
CA ASN A 804 -0.52 -1.31 -9.99
C ASN A 804 0.29 -0.19 -9.34
N PHE A 805 0.71 0.79 -10.13
CA PHE A 805 1.33 2.05 -9.69
C PHE A 805 0.29 3.16 -9.70
N PHE A 806 0.17 3.91 -8.60
CA PHE A 806 -0.86 4.93 -8.43
C PHE A 806 -0.38 6.08 -7.53
N THR A 807 -0.71 7.33 -7.87
CA THR A 807 -0.32 8.53 -7.08
C THR A 807 -1.46 9.17 -6.29
N SER A 808 -2.53 8.41 -6.02
CA SER A 808 -3.77 8.87 -5.35
C SER A 808 -4.70 9.67 -6.27
N SER A 809 -5.97 9.75 -5.88
CA SER A 809 -6.94 10.65 -6.50
C SER A 809 -6.67 12.11 -6.09
N HIS A 810 -7.13 13.04 -6.93
CA HIS A 810 -6.94 14.48 -6.73
C HIS A 810 -8.18 15.26 -7.18
N GLU A 811 -8.18 16.56 -6.91
CA GLU A 811 -9.32 17.45 -7.14
C GLU A 811 -9.74 17.66 -8.59
N ASP A 812 -8.89 17.29 -9.55
CA ASP A 812 -9.16 17.39 -10.99
C ASP A 812 -9.66 16.08 -11.61
N TYR A 813 -9.71 14.99 -10.84
CA TYR A 813 -10.13 13.68 -11.34
C TYR A 813 -11.52 13.75 -12.01
N HIS A 814 -11.63 13.20 -13.23
CA HIS A 814 -12.83 13.22 -14.07
C HIS A 814 -13.39 14.62 -14.37
N LYS A 815 -12.53 15.65 -14.41
CA LYS A 815 -12.90 17.03 -14.76
C LYS A 815 -12.12 17.54 -15.97
N PRO A 816 -12.66 18.52 -16.71
CA PRO A 816 -11.93 19.24 -17.75
C PRO A 816 -10.62 19.86 -17.30
N SER A 817 -10.44 20.07 -16.00
CA SER A 817 -9.24 20.67 -15.41
C SER A 817 -8.10 19.68 -15.17
N ASP A 818 -8.25 18.40 -15.54
CA ASP A 818 -7.13 17.45 -15.55
C ASP A 818 -6.24 17.67 -16.79
N ASP A 819 -5.44 18.73 -16.71
CA ASP A 819 -4.58 19.23 -17.78
C ASP A 819 -3.09 19.04 -17.50
N ALA A 820 -2.31 19.05 -18.59
CA ALA A 820 -0.89 18.72 -18.61
C ALA A 820 -0.03 19.60 -17.67
N ASP A 821 -0.37 20.87 -17.49
CA ASP A 821 0.38 21.81 -16.66
C ASP A 821 0.44 21.41 -15.17
N LYS A 822 -0.47 20.54 -14.73
CA LYS A 822 -0.58 20.10 -13.35
C LYS A 822 0.09 18.76 -13.04
N VAL A 823 0.73 18.14 -14.03
CA VAL A 823 1.45 16.87 -13.90
C VAL A 823 2.84 17.12 -13.30
N ASN A 824 3.21 16.30 -12.31
CA ASN A 824 4.54 16.24 -11.72
C ASN A 824 5.45 15.33 -12.58
N TYR A 825 6.07 15.91 -13.61
CA TYR A 825 6.91 15.17 -14.56
C TYR A 825 8.19 14.59 -13.94
N GLU A 826 8.78 15.24 -12.94
CA GLU A 826 9.92 14.67 -12.20
C GLU A 826 9.48 13.42 -11.42
N GLY A 827 8.25 13.44 -10.87
CA GLY A 827 7.62 12.28 -10.27
C GLY A 827 7.43 11.13 -11.27
N VAL A 828 6.86 11.41 -12.45
CA VAL A 828 6.70 10.42 -13.54
C VAL A 828 8.04 9.82 -13.94
N GLU A 829 9.08 10.63 -14.13
CA GLU A 829 10.44 10.14 -14.46
C GLU A 829 10.96 9.17 -13.39
N ARG A 830 10.84 9.54 -12.10
CA ARG A 830 11.28 8.68 -10.99
C ARG A 830 10.49 7.38 -10.92
N ILE A 831 9.17 7.42 -11.09
CA ILE A 831 8.28 6.23 -11.09
C ILE A 831 8.66 5.31 -12.26
N THR A 832 8.87 5.88 -13.45
CA THR A 832 9.28 5.13 -14.65
C THR A 832 10.65 4.46 -14.44
N LYS A 833 11.61 5.14 -13.80
CA LYS A 833 12.92 4.55 -13.45
C LYS A 833 12.81 3.40 -12.44
N LEU A 834 11.94 3.53 -11.43
CA LEU A 834 11.63 2.44 -10.49
C LEU A 834 11.04 1.24 -11.24
N ALA A 835 10.03 1.46 -12.07
CA ALA A 835 9.41 0.42 -12.88
C ALA A 835 10.41 -0.28 -13.81
N ALA A 836 11.28 0.48 -14.50
CA ALA A 836 12.35 -0.08 -15.33
C ALA A 836 13.28 -0.99 -14.52
N ALA A 837 13.62 -0.61 -13.28
CA ALA A 837 14.45 -1.44 -12.41
C ALA A 837 13.75 -2.74 -11.97
N MET A 838 12.45 -2.69 -11.69
CA MET A 838 11.66 -3.86 -11.36
C MET A 838 11.48 -4.79 -12.56
N ILE A 839 11.23 -4.24 -13.76
CA ILE A 839 11.13 -5.03 -14.99
C ILE A 839 12.46 -5.74 -15.31
N ARG A 840 13.62 -5.12 -15.03
CA ARG A 840 14.92 -5.81 -15.16
C ARG A 840 15.03 -7.04 -14.26
N ASP A 841 14.51 -6.99 -13.03
CA ASP A 841 14.47 -8.17 -12.15
C ASP A 841 13.51 -9.24 -12.69
N LEU A 842 12.33 -8.83 -13.14
CA LEU A 842 11.31 -9.73 -13.68
C LEU A 842 11.73 -10.36 -15.03
N THR A 843 12.66 -9.74 -15.74
CA THR A 843 13.22 -10.23 -17.00
C THR A 843 14.61 -10.86 -16.84
N ALA A 844 15.08 -11.05 -15.60
CA ALA A 844 16.32 -11.76 -15.33
C ALA A 844 16.20 -13.27 -15.66
N PRO A 845 17.31 -13.97 -15.96
CA PRO A 845 17.28 -15.40 -16.21
C PRO A 845 16.72 -16.17 -15.01
N GLY A 846 15.71 -17.01 -15.25
CA GLY A 846 15.06 -17.80 -14.19
C GLY A 846 14.08 -17.03 -13.31
N ALA A 847 13.84 -15.74 -13.57
CA ALA A 847 12.82 -14.96 -12.86
C ALA A 847 11.44 -15.62 -13.01
N ARG A 848 10.75 -15.79 -11.88
CA ARG A 848 9.40 -16.33 -11.79
C ARG A 848 8.66 -15.67 -10.64
N MET A 849 7.43 -15.27 -10.90
CA MET A 849 6.49 -14.82 -9.88
C MET A 849 5.48 -15.94 -9.64
N GLU A 850 5.25 -16.29 -8.38
CA GLU A 850 4.20 -17.24 -8.03
C GLU A 850 2.88 -16.50 -7.91
N TYR A 851 1.86 -16.99 -8.61
CA TYR A 851 0.51 -16.49 -8.45
C TYR A 851 -0.05 -16.91 -7.10
N ALA A 852 -0.46 -15.94 -6.30
CA ALA A 852 -1.20 -16.13 -5.07
C ALA A 852 -2.66 -15.73 -5.28
N LYS A 853 -3.57 -16.66 -5.01
CA LYS A 853 -5.00 -16.37 -4.99
C LYS A 853 -5.35 -15.75 -3.65
N VAL A 854 -5.58 -14.45 -3.65
CA VAL A 854 -6.17 -13.72 -2.52
C VAL A 854 -7.66 -14.04 -2.47
N GLU A 855 -8.16 -14.43 -1.29
CA GLU A 855 -9.61 -14.50 -1.09
C GLU A 855 -10.17 -13.10 -1.28
N ALA A 856 -11.09 -12.94 -2.23
CA ALA A 856 -11.80 -11.68 -2.37
C ALA A 856 -12.40 -11.36 -1.00
N ALA A 857 -11.89 -10.32 -0.33
CA ALA A 857 -12.61 -9.69 0.74
C ALA A 857 -14.02 -9.39 0.19
N GLN A 858 -15.06 -9.40 1.03
CA GLN A 858 -16.42 -9.01 0.61
C GLN A 858 -16.54 -7.50 0.30
N THR A 859 -15.57 -6.99 -0.44
CA THR A 859 -15.30 -5.62 -0.87
C THR A 859 -15.05 -5.65 -2.38
N GLY A 860 -15.92 -6.32 -3.14
CA GLY A 860 -15.99 -6.20 -4.59
C GLY A 860 -17.17 -5.32 -4.98
N GLY A 861 -16.94 -4.04 -5.22
CA GLY A 861 -17.94 -3.12 -5.76
C GLY A 861 -17.59 -2.77 -7.20
N ALA A 862 -18.45 -3.16 -8.15
CA ALA A 862 -18.53 -2.48 -9.43
C ALA A 862 -18.99 -1.02 -9.17
N ARG A 863 -18.27 -0.04 -9.71
CA ARG A 863 -18.65 1.38 -9.64
C ARG A 863 -19.98 1.57 -10.37
N ASP A 864 -21.05 1.78 -9.61
CA ASP A 864 -22.16 2.60 -10.09
C ASP A 864 -22.66 3.52 -8.96
N SER A 865 -22.64 4.82 -9.27
CA SER A 865 -23.09 6.01 -8.52
C SER A 865 -23.22 5.93 -6.98
N LEU A 866 -22.11 6.18 -6.26
CA LEU A 866 -22.19 6.65 -4.87
C LEU A 866 -22.68 8.11 -4.86
N ARG A 867 -23.85 8.36 -4.25
CA ARG A 867 -24.62 9.62 -4.36
C ARG A 867 -24.48 10.55 -3.15
N ALA A 868 -23.29 10.62 -2.56
CA ALA A 868 -22.96 11.66 -1.58
C ALA A 868 -21.62 12.32 -1.97
N TYR A 869 -21.70 13.51 -2.58
CA TYR A 869 -20.54 14.39 -2.74
C TYR A 869 -20.68 15.52 -1.72
N LEU A 870 -19.93 15.43 -0.64
CA LEU A 870 -19.77 16.52 0.34
C LEU A 870 -18.80 17.60 -0.17
N GLY A 871 -18.34 17.51 -1.43
CA GLY A 871 -17.21 18.31 -1.92
C GLY A 871 -15.86 17.76 -1.47
N THR A 872 -15.83 16.55 -0.91
CA THR A 872 -14.66 15.94 -0.27
C THR A 872 -14.09 14.80 -1.12
N ILE A 873 -12.77 14.78 -1.29
CA ILE A 873 -12.04 13.82 -2.14
C ILE A 873 -11.32 12.85 -1.22
N PRO A 874 -11.65 11.55 -1.26
CA PRO A 874 -10.95 10.53 -0.49
C PRO A 874 -9.43 10.60 -0.65
N ASP A 875 -8.72 10.79 0.46
CA ASP A 875 -7.28 10.64 0.55
C ASP A 875 -6.95 9.15 0.72
N TYR A 876 -6.59 8.52 -0.40
CA TYR A 876 -6.14 7.12 -0.45
C TYR A 876 -4.66 6.94 -0.05
N ALA A 877 -3.94 8.04 0.21
CA ALA A 877 -2.53 8.05 0.58
C ALA A 877 -2.30 8.15 2.10
N THR A 878 -3.38 8.13 2.89
CA THR A 878 -3.32 8.13 4.35
C THR A 878 -3.84 6.79 4.89
N GLU A 879 -2.96 6.05 5.59
CA GLU A 879 -3.29 4.79 6.25
C GLU A 879 -4.06 5.03 7.56
N VAL A 880 -5.39 5.20 7.47
CA VAL A 880 -6.29 5.29 8.63
C VAL A 880 -7.38 4.23 8.57
N LYS A 881 -7.93 3.85 9.73
CA LYS A 881 -9.14 3.00 9.80
C LYS A 881 -10.35 3.84 9.34
N GLY A 882 -10.69 3.76 8.06
CA GLY A 882 -11.76 4.54 7.42
C GLY A 882 -11.28 5.19 6.11
N VAL A 883 -12.08 6.09 5.54
CA VAL A 883 -11.66 6.95 4.42
C VAL A 883 -11.48 8.36 4.96
N LYS A 884 -10.26 8.90 4.85
CA LYS A 884 -10.01 10.32 5.12
C LYS A 884 -10.50 11.11 3.90
N LEU A 885 -11.27 12.15 4.14
CA LEU A 885 -12.02 12.92 3.13
C LEU A 885 -11.43 14.29 2.86
#